data_AF-A0AB94IBN8-F1
#
_entry.id   AF-A0AB94IBN8-F1
#
_cell.length_a   1.000
_cell.length_b   1.000
_cell.length_c   1.000
_cell.angle_alpha   90.00
_cell.angle_beta   90.00
_cell.angle_gamma   90.00
#
_symmetry.space_group_name_H-M   'P 1'
#
loop_
_entity.id
_entity.type
_entity.pdbx_description
1 polymer ?
#
loop_
_entity_poly.entity_id
_entity_poly.type
_entity_poly.pdbx_seq_one_letter_code
_entity_poly.pdbx_strand_id
1 'polypeptide(L)'
;GDGIDYNLKDVTQLDGIEGTNSNLNGTDGKAAYIFETDINSSAEDNVISVNKGIAIRGGNGGKGKFDEKSTNVGTGGNGGEAINGDRLKINNSGDIKGGDGGGSGVTGDYKYSGLGGNGAIAIHGNHLEINNSKMCTISGGNGGAHSGHGGTAILGDYLTINNKGIISGGAGSYGGYRVGYTHGGNGGSAIKGNHLKIYNDGSIYGSPAQDGGVVLDNNTSTQIIGKGGDGGIGIWGNNLTIINSKLGIISGEAGGRSGLAGTGQAGNGGDAINGNNLTITNSGRIMKGHKNDISNNNLSKDGDAIHFSSGKNSLTIQAGSKIQGDIVLAASSDNMLHITSEAETTIEGNLIVNNNGRVILSGKQVSFKENAEFTNETSLTFDNGARLHANKIIFDKTKINTNVTDWDQQDIILAKADNGIIGNYKHISNNLLTTGAKDYAGAILTDKKKTLAYGLKWNDIGGDSHGTFDLKQGSILNLRVKLTNNDCDNNNNWDGKSLTKDGLGTLQLSTKNDYTGETNINNGMLKLGIDDAIVNTSKLNIAKGEGPNQSAILNLSGKDQKIKKINNEGIILINDLNATSKVEKVTVTGNMDNRGMLILNNCQNCEGQTYVQNGDWMGYGGTVQFGAILGDDNSTTDKLEITGTAKGITKVRVINGGGLGAKTEQGIELITTTGGSDQGAFVQDGRIVAGNYEYYLQQGTAQGNNMKNWYLTSKVKPDNNIHISRPEAGSYAINLATANTVFNMRLQDRQGSDWFVDPITGESKYNDVWTRIVRGHNQHTMSDKQLKTTADYTVFQIGGDILTDSFTDLDQWYFGLTSGYTKQNSNTRNNLSGYSSYGKVEGYSVGIYSTWYQDTQQRIGAYVDSWIMYNWFHNTVQGEQLAQEKYHSQGITASLETGYEYNAASYLAAEGIQSDVYIRPQFQIKWLDVKANDHIEHNGTHVYGKGNGNIQTNLGMRFSVERYNIRSDSTNRIEPFAEVNWLHNTKQYGVNMTDATNNIQGTNNMAEIKLGFEGYIKANLHLWSNVSQLIGSYSQRETLCMAGIKYMF
;
A
#
# COMPACT_ATOMS: atom_id res chain seq x y z
N GLY A 1 32.23 -9.26 -27.94
CA GLY A 1 31.19 -10.31 -28.02
C GLY A 1 31.70 -11.75 -27.90
N ASP A 2 32.87 -12.08 -28.47
CA ASP A 2 33.51 -13.41 -28.42
C ASP A 2 34.35 -13.67 -27.15
N GLY A 3 34.51 -12.66 -26.28
CA GLY A 3 35.30 -12.76 -25.05
C GLY A 3 36.82 -12.78 -25.29
N ILE A 4 37.27 -12.40 -26.48
CA ILE A 4 38.69 -12.36 -26.85
C ILE A 4 39.26 -10.96 -26.62
N ASP A 5 40.28 -10.86 -25.77
CA ASP A 5 41.07 -9.62 -25.59
C ASP A 5 41.95 -9.37 -26.82
N TYR A 6 41.52 -8.46 -27.70
CA TYR A 6 42.36 -7.98 -28.80
C TYR A 6 43.40 -6.98 -28.27
N ASN A 7 44.57 -7.50 -27.90
CA ASN A 7 45.72 -6.66 -27.53
C ASN A 7 46.30 -5.99 -28.78
N LEU A 8 45.92 -4.73 -29.04
CA LEU A 8 46.59 -3.85 -30.00
C LEU A 8 47.95 -3.41 -29.44
N LYS A 9 48.85 -4.37 -29.17
CA LYS A 9 50.24 -4.09 -28.82
C LYS A 9 51.01 -3.80 -30.11
N ASP A 10 51.68 -2.65 -30.13
CA ASP A 10 52.66 -2.20 -31.13
C ASP A 10 52.14 -1.37 -32.32
N VAL A 11 51.30 -0.37 -32.05
CA VAL A 11 51.17 0.77 -32.97
C VAL A 11 51.52 2.06 -32.25
N THR A 12 52.66 2.65 -32.61
CA THR A 12 53.20 3.85 -31.97
C THR A 12 52.43 5.14 -32.29
N GLN A 13 51.43 5.09 -33.17
CA GLN A 13 50.51 6.19 -33.47
C GLN A 13 49.21 5.65 -34.10
N LEU A 14 48.08 5.85 -33.43
CA LEU A 14 46.76 5.31 -33.79
C LEU A 14 45.88 6.40 -34.41
N ASP A 15 46.40 7.00 -35.47
CA ASP A 15 45.76 8.11 -36.14
C ASP A 15 44.94 7.63 -37.34
N GLY A 16 43.79 8.26 -37.56
CA GLY A 16 42.97 8.04 -38.74
C GLY A 16 43.68 8.52 -40.00
N ILE A 17 43.24 8.01 -41.16
CA ILE A 17 43.87 8.36 -42.42
C ILE A 17 43.57 9.83 -42.75
N GLU A 18 44.62 10.62 -42.91
CA GLU A 18 44.56 12.02 -43.33
C GLU A 18 43.87 12.18 -44.69
N GLY A 19 43.12 13.26 -44.84
CA GLY A 19 42.54 13.67 -46.11
C GLY A 19 43.61 14.08 -47.13
N THR A 20 43.34 13.85 -48.41
CA THR A 20 44.26 14.20 -49.50
C THR A 20 44.00 15.62 -50.01
N ASN A 21 45.08 16.25 -50.48
CA ASN A 21 45.06 17.57 -51.10
C ASN A 21 45.06 17.46 -52.64
N SER A 22 44.62 16.33 -53.20
CA SER A 22 44.87 15.97 -54.60
C SER A 22 44.02 16.79 -55.59
N ASN A 23 42.82 17.18 -55.19
CA ASN A 23 41.86 17.95 -55.99
C ASN A 23 41.81 19.43 -55.54
N LEU A 24 40.99 20.23 -56.24
CA LEU A 24 40.70 21.61 -55.84
C LEU A 24 40.22 21.67 -54.38
N ASN A 25 39.25 20.82 -54.00
CA ASN A 25 38.80 20.65 -52.62
C ASN A 25 39.59 19.54 -51.92
N GLY A 26 39.92 19.74 -50.64
CA GLY A 26 40.48 18.70 -49.79
C GLY A 26 39.45 17.61 -49.48
N THR A 27 39.90 16.36 -49.35
CA THR A 27 39.02 15.26 -48.94
C THR A 27 38.94 15.16 -47.42
N ASP A 28 37.85 14.59 -46.90
CA ASP A 28 37.69 14.37 -45.47
C ASP A 28 38.72 13.37 -44.94
N GLY A 29 39.14 13.57 -43.69
CA GLY A 29 39.91 12.60 -42.93
C GLY A 29 39.03 11.43 -42.50
N LYS A 30 39.64 10.26 -42.28
CA LYS A 30 38.92 9.06 -41.84
C LYS A 30 38.99 8.88 -40.33
N ALA A 31 38.01 8.15 -39.79
CA ALA A 31 38.03 7.79 -38.39
C ALA A 31 39.27 6.94 -38.05
N ALA A 32 39.83 7.10 -36.84
CA ALA A 32 40.91 6.21 -36.38
C ALA A 32 40.37 4.79 -36.12
N TYR A 33 39.20 4.70 -35.47
CA TYR A 33 38.54 3.43 -35.22
C TYR A 33 37.04 3.49 -35.44
N ILE A 34 36.53 2.45 -36.10
CA ILE A 34 35.10 2.18 -36.26
C ILE A 34 34.85 0.79 -35.68
N PHE A 35 33.99 0.70 -34.67
CA PHE A 35 33.62 -0.54 -34.01
C PHE A 35 32.20 -0.94 -34.38
N GLU A 36 32.06 -2.08 -35.03
CA GLU A 36 30.77 -2.73 -35.28
C GLU A 36 30.53 -3.77 -34.18
N THR A 37 29.60 -3.48 -33.28
CA THR A 37 29.25 -4.35 -32.15
C THR A 37 27.98 -5.14 -32.45
N ASP A 38 27.85 -6.34 -31.84
CA ASP A 38 26.61 -7.11 -31.91
C ASP A 38 25.48 -6.32 -31.24
N ILE A 39 24.33 -6.22 -31.91
CA ILE A 39 23.16 -5.52 -31.40
C ILE A 39 22.67 -6.05 -30.04
N ASN A 40 22.97 -7.31 -29.73
CA ASN A 40 22.62 -7.98 -28.48
C ASN A 40 23.70 -7.87 -27.39
N SER A 41 24.89 -7.36 -27.72
CA SER A 41 25.96 -7.14 -26.75
C SER A 41 25.69 -5.92 -25.87
N SER A 42 26.32 -5.84 -24.70
CA SER A 42 26.30 -4.67 -23.82
C SER A 42 27.63 -3.90 -23.92
N ALA A 43 27.68 -2.69 -23.33
CA ALA A 43 28.93 -1.92 -23.25
C ALA A 43 30.05 -2.67 -22.51
N GLU A 44 29.69 -3.48 -21.49
CA GLU A 44 30.65 -4.28 -20.72
C GLU A 44 31.26 -5.43 -21.55
N ASP A 45 30.56 -5.88 -22.60
CA ASP A 45 31.05 -6.93 -23.49
C ASP A 45 32.04 -6.40 -24.55
N ASN A 46 32.15 -5.07 -24.70
CA ASN A 46 32.96 -4.39 -25.71
C ASN A 46 33.80 -3.26 -25.07
N VAL A 47 34.89 -3.65 -24.41
CA VAL A 47 35.74 -2.73 -23.65
C VAL A 47 36.92 -2.24 -24.48
N ILE A 48 37.13 -0.92 -24.49
CA ILE A 48 38.29 -0.24 -25.08
C ILE A 48 39.05 0.43 -23.94
N SER A 49 40.34 0.09 -23.78
CA SER A 49 41.21 0.71 -22.77
C SER A 49 42.34 1.50 -23.43
N VAL A 50 42.33 2.82 -23.26
CA VAL A 50 43.37 3.72 -23.76
C VAL A 50 44.36 3.98 -22.64
N ASN A 51 45.54 3.40 -22.72
CA ASN A 51 46.54 3.49 -21.66
C ASN A 51 47.24 4.85 -21.63
N LYS A 52 47.86 5.16 -20.48
CA LYS A 52 48.63 6.39 -20.28
C LYS A 52 49.74 6.54 -21.32
N GLY A 53 49.82 7.71 -21.95
CA GLY A 53 50.81 8.02 -22.99
C GLY A 53 50.39 7.61 -24.40
N ILE A 54 49.22 6.99 -24.56
CA ILE A 54 48.62 6.69 -25.88
C ILE A 54 47.70 7.83 -26.29
N ALA A 55 47.78 8.21 -27.57
CA ALA A 55 46.84 9.12 -28.21
C ALA A 55 46.10 8.41 -29.35
N ILE A 56 44.78 8.59 -29.41
CA ILE A 56 43.93 8.18 -30.54
C ILE A 56 43.44 9.45 -31.20
N ARG A 57 43.75 9.65 -32.49
CA ARG A 57 43.38 10.86 -33.21
C ARG A 57 42.67 10.53 -34.50
N GLY A 58 41.53 11.16 -34.77
CA GLY A 58 40.96 11.06 -36.11
C GLY A 58 41.88 11.71 -37.15
N GLY A 59 41.84 11.25 -38.40
CA GLY A 59 42.68 11.83 -39.46
C GLY A 59 42.24 13.26 -39.75
N ASN A 60 43.17 14.20 -39.95
CA ASN A 60 42.78 15.57 -40.28
C ASN A 60 42.25 15.65 -41.72
N GLY A 61 41.44 16.67 -41.98
CA GLY A 61 40.93 16.95 -43.31
C GLY A 61 42.02 17.47 -44.26
N GLY A 62 41.91 17.10 -45.54
CA GLY A 62 42.79 17.60 -46.59
C GLY A 62 42.64 19.11 -46.78
N LYS A 63 43.73 19.80 -47.12
CA LYS A 63 43.71 21.23 -47.45
C LYS A 63 43.15 21.45 -48.85
N GLY A 64 42.30 22.46 -48.98
CA GLY A 64 41.88 23.00 -50.27
C GLY A 64 43.05 23.67 -51.01
N LYS A 65 42.96 23.73 -52.33
CA LYS A 65 43.97 24.37 -53.21
C LYS A 65 43.40 25.63 -53.86
N PHE A 66 44.31 26.50 -54.29
CA PHE A 66 43.99 27.56 -55.22
C PHE A 66 44.35 27.12 -56.64
N ASP A 67 43.41 27.25 -57.57
CA ASP A 67 43.67 27.08 -59.00
C ASP A 67 43.92 28.45 -59.64
N GLU A 68 45.20 28.74 -59.90
CA GLU A 68 45.65 29.98 -60.55
C GLU A 68 45.04 30.19 -61.94
N LYS A 69 44.62 29.12 -62.63
CA LYS A 69 44.06 29.21 -64.00
C LYS A 69 42.58 29.53 -64.02
N SER A 70 41.82 29.06 -63.04
CA SER A 70 40.37 29.23 -62.99
C SER A 70 39.90 30.24 -61.95
N THR A 71 40.83 30.82 -61.18
CA THR A 71 40.56 31.69 -60.02
C THR A 71 39.73 31.04 -58.91
N ASN A 72 39.55 29.71 -58.94
CA ASN A 72 38.77 29.00 -57.94
C ASN A 72 39.62 28.69 -56.70
N VAL A 73 38.99 28.84 -55.53
CA VAL A 73 39.56 28.46 -54.23
C VAL A 73 38.76 27.27 -53.69
N GLY A 74 39.48 26.19 -53.38
CA GLY A 74 38.86 24.99 -52.85
C GLY A 74 38.60 25.04 -51.35
N THR A 75 37.64 24.24 -50.91
CA THR A 75 37.31 24.05 -49.49
C THR A 75 38.25 23.03 -48.85
N GLY A 76 38.48 23.16 -47.54
CA GLY A 76 39.11 22.12 -46.75
C GLY A 76 38.16 20.94 -46.50
N GLY A 77 38.72 19.74 -46.39
CA GLY A 77 37.97 18.56 -45.95
C GLY A 77 37.72 18.59 -44.44
N ASN A 78 36.68 17.92 -43.97
CA ASN A 78 36.41 17.75 -42.54
C ASN A 78 37.41 16.77 -41.91
N GLY A 79 37.66 16.89 -40.61
CA GLY A 79 38.40 15.86 -39.88
C GLY A 79 37.59 14.56 -39.74
N GLY A 80 38.28 13.45 -39.52
CA GLY A 80 37.70 12.15 -39.16
C GLY A 80 37.55 11.98 -37.65
N GLU A 81 36.67 11.08 -37.22
CA GLU A 81 36.40 10.85 -35.80
C GLU A 81 37.54 10.05 -35.11
N ALA A 82 37.72 10.16 -33.79
CA ALA A 82 38.72 9.31 -33.13
C ALA A 82 38.18 7.89 -32.91
N ILE A 83 37.00 7.78 -32.31
CA ILE A 83 36.32 6.52 -32.02
C ILE A 83 34.86 6.65 -32.46
N ASN A 84 34.41 5.75 -33.32
CA ASN A 84 33.01 5.59 -33.71
C ASN A 84 32.54 4.18 -33.35
N GLY A 85 31.41 4.07 -32.65
CA GLY A 85 30.72 2.79 -32.46
C GLY A 85 29.74 2.83 -31.30
N ASP A 86 28.72 1.97 -31.37
CA ASP A 86 27.70 1.85 -30.33
C ASP A 86 28.06 0.76 -29.30
N ARG A 87 27.50 0.86 -28.09
CA ARG A 87 27.60 -0.15 -27.02
C ARG A 87 29.04 -0.46 -26.64
N LEU A 88 29.82 0.59 -26.36
CA LEU A 88 31.23 0.49 -25.97
C LEU A 88 31.45 0.99 -24.55
N LYS A 89 32.35 0.32 -23.82
CA LYS A 89 32.94 0.83 -22.58
C LYS A 89 34.34 1.34 -22.85
N ILE A 90 34.53 2.65 -22.74
CA ILE A 90 35.80 3.34 -23.04
C ILE A 90 36.46 3.77 -21.73
N ASN A 91 37.54 3.09 -21.36
CA ASN A 91 38.39 3.44 -20.22
C ASN A 91 39.58 4.28 -20.71
N ASN A 92 39.47 5.61 -20.64
CA ASN A 92 40.52 6.52 -21.07
C ASN A 92 41.49 6.87 -19.93
N SER A 93 42.76 6.56 -20.14
CA SER A 93 43.90 7.03 -19.36
C SER A 93 44.94 7.78 -20.23
N GLY A 94 44.64 8.01 -21.51
CA GLY A 94 45.47 8.73 -22.48
C GLY A 94 44.76 9.95 -23.06
N ASP A 95 45.00 10.25 -24.35
CA ASP A 95 44.35 11.36 -25.06
C ASP A 95 43.51 10.85 -26.25
N ILE A 96 42.28 11.33 -26.38
CA ILE A 96 41.39 11.01 -27.50
C ILE A 96 41.01 12.33 -28.17
N LYS A 97 41.30 12.48 -29.47
CA LYS A 97 41.05 13.72 -30.20
C LYS A 97 40.40 13.50 -31.56
N GLY A 98 39.34 14.24 -31.89
CA GLY A 98 38.81 14.29 -33.25
C GLY A 98 39.82 14.91 -34.24
N GLY A 99 39.82 14.48 -35.50
CA GLY A 99 40.69 15.07 -36.52
C GLY A 99 40.39 16.55 -36.73
N ASP A 100 41.42 17.35 -36.95
CA ASP A 100 41.26 18.78 -37.26
C ASP A 100 40.72 18.95 -38.69
N GLY A 101 39.95 20.01 -38.93
CA GLY A 101 39.50 20.37 -40.27
C GLY A 101 40.65 20.84 -41.15
N GLY A 102 40.57 20.52 -42.44
CA GLY A 102 41.53 21.00 -43.43
C GLY A 102 41.40 22.50 -43.65
N GLY A 103 42.53 23.21 -43.79
CA GLY A 103 42.50 24.61 -44.18
C GLY A 103 41.96 24.80 -45.60
N SER A 104 41.30 25.92 -45.86
CA SER A 104 40.88 26.24 -47.22
C SER A 104 42.03 26.64 -48.14
N GLY A 105 41.79 26.59 -49.45
CA GLY A 105 42.67 27.19 -50.45
C GLY A 105 42.60 28.71 -50.37
N VAL A 106 43.75 29.38 -50.52
CA VAL A 106 43.88 30.84 -50.46
C VAL A 106 44.66 31.32 -51.69
N THR A 107 44.26 32.45 -52.28
CA THR A 107 45.00 33.07 -53.38
C THR A 107 46.35 33.62 -52.89
N GLY A 108 47.36 33.67 -53.75
CA GLY A 108 48.71 34.13 -53.38
C GLY A 108 48.78 35.58 -52.89
N ASP A 109 47.77 36.40 -53.21
CA ASP A 109 47.59 37.77 -52.72
C ASP A 109 46.63 37.88 -51.52
N TYR A 110 46.19 36.74 -50.96
CA TYR A 110 45.26 36.61 -49.84
C TYR A 110 43.91 37.30 -50.06
N LYS A 111 43.51 37.53 -51.32
CA LYS A 111 42.25 38.21 -51.68
C LYS A 111 41.02 37.31 -51.69
N TYR A 112 41.18 36.01 -51.92
CA TYR A 112 40.07 35.05 -51.86
C TYR A 112 40.48 33.79 -51.07
N SER A 113 39.55 33.28 -50.26
CA SER A 113 39.72 32.03 -49.51
C SER A 113 38.47 31.16 -49.61
N GLY A 114 38.65 29.84 -49.72
CA GLY A 114 37.55 28.88 -49.56
C GLY A 114 37.10 28.74 -48.11
N LEU A 115 36.15 27.83 -47.85
CA LEU A 115 35.76 27.41 -46.49
C LEU A 115 36.75 26.40 -45.92
N GLY A 116 37.19 26.62 -44.68
CA GLY A 116 37.87 25.61 -43.89
C GLY A 116 36.93 24.45 -43.55
N GLY A 117 37.47 23.24 -43.47
CA GLY A 117 36.71 22.08 -43.02
C GLY A 117 36.39 22.14 -41.53
N ASN A 118 35.38 21.39 -41.10
CA ASN A 118 35.03 21.30 -39.69
C ASN A 118 35.94 20.28 -38.98
N GLY A 119 36.26 20.56 -37.73
CA GLY A 119 36.88 19.58 -36.85
C GLY A 119 35.89 18.47 -36.49
N ALA A 120 36.44 17.28 -36.24
CA ALA A 120 35.64 16.07 -36.06
C ALA A 120 35.26 15.80 -34.60
N ILE A 121 34.39 14.82 -34.42
CA ILE A 121 34.01 14.34 -33.10
C ILE A 121 35.12 13.43 -32.53
N ALA A 122 35.42 13.53 -31.24
CA ALA A 122 36.38 12.60 -30.62
C ALA A 122 35.76 11.21 -30.45
N ILE A 123 34.62 11.12 -29.77
CA ILE A 123 33.90 9.87 -29.52
C ILE A 123 32.45 10.02 -30.00
N HIS A 124 32.03 9.16 -30.92
CA HIS A 124 30.68 9.15 -31.47
C HIS A 124 30.04 7.76 -31.32
N GLY A 125 28.87 7.69 -30.70
CA GLY A 125 28.08 6.46 -30.62
C GLY A 125 27.08 6.47 -29.47
N ASN A 126 26.18 5.50 -29.46
CA ASN A 126 25.09 5.37 -28.50
C ASN A 126 25.36 4.24 -27.50
N HIS A 127 24.71 4.29 -26.34
CA HIS A 127 24.83 3.27 -25.28
C HIS A 127 26.28 3.11 -24.78
N LEU A 128 26.99 4.23 -24.57
CA LEU A 128 28.40 4.22 -24.17
C LEU A 128 28.58 4.36 -22.66
N GLU A 129 29.59 3.70 -22.11
CA GLU A 129 30.15 3.99 -20.79
C GLU A 129 31.56 4.56 -20.95
N ILE A 130 31.78 5.81 -20.56
CA ILE A 130 33.05 6.51 -20.76
C ILE A 130 33.65 6.87 -19.40
N ASN A 131 34.81 6.29 -19.10
CA ASN A 131 35.58 6.54 -17.89
C ASN A 131 36.84 7.35 -18.25
N ASN A 132 36.82 8.67 -18.02
CA ASN A 132 37.95 9.56 -18.29
C ASN A 132 38.77 9.81 -17.02
N SER A 133 40.01 9.32 -17.01
CA SER A 133 40.90 9.40 -15.84
C SER A 133 41.47 10.80 -15.61
N LYS A 134 42.03 11.02 -14.41
CA LYS A 134 42.64 12.29 -14.04
C LYS A 134 43.86 12.60 -14.90
N MET A 135 44.00 13.85 -15.35
CA MET A 135 45.06 14.33 -16.27
C MET A 135 44.96 13.78 -17.71
N CYS A 136 43.81 13.26 -18.12
CA CYS A 136 43.55 12.73 -19.46
C CYS A 136 42.57 13.62 -20.22
N THR A 137 42.69 13.69 -21.54
CA THR A 137 41.89 14.60 -22.38
C THR A 137 41.05 13.85 -23.39
N ILE A 138 39.78 14.24 -23.51
CA ILE A 138 38.92 13.90 -24.64
C ILE A 138 38.56 15.23 -25.32
N SER A 139 38.93 15.41 -26.58
CA SER A 139 38.76 16.69 -27.27
C SER A 139 38.24 16.60 -28.69
N GLY A 140 37.31 17.47 -29.06
CA GLY A 140 36.92 17.63 -30.47
C GLY A 140 38.08 18.13 -31.34
N GLY A 141 38.02 17.87 -32.63
CA GLY A 141 38.96 18.43 -33.60
C GLY A 141 38.75 19.93 -33.77
N ASN A 142 39.81 20.69 -34.02
CA ASN A 142 39.73 22.11 -34.31
C ASN A 142 39.21 22.36 -35.74
N GLY A 143 38.53 23.47 -35.95
CA GLY A 143 38.15 23.92 -37.28
C GLY A 143 39.36 24.26 -38.15
N GLY A 144 39.28 23.91 -39.43
CA GLY A 144 40.28 24.29 -40.42
C GLY A 144 40.22 25.79 -40.71
N ALA A 145 41.37 26.38 -41.05
CA ALA A 145 41.48 27.83 -41.29
C ALA A 145 40.42 28.36 -42.28
N HIS A 146 39.90 29.56 -41.99
CA HIS A 146 38.85 30.28 -42.72
C HIS A 146 37.43 29.73 -42.46
N SER A 147 36.87 30.06 -41.30
CA SER A 147 35.49 29.75 -40.88
C SER A 147 35.15 28.28 -40.54
N GLY A 148 36.12 27.37 -40.50
CA GLY A 148 35.89 26.00 -40.02
C GLY A 148 35.43 25.97 -38.56
N HIS A 149 34.44 25.14 -38.26
CA HIS A 149 33.88 24.96 -36.91
C HIS A 149 34.65 23.89 -36.12
N GLY A 150 34.70 24.06 -34.80
CA GLY A 150 35.24 23.04 -33.91
C GLY A 150 34.30 21.84 -33.72
N GLY A 151 34.86 20.65 -33.59
CA GLY A 151 34.12 19.40 -33.38
C GLY A 151 33.67 19.19 -31.94
N THR A 152 32.66 18.34 -31.74
CA THR A 152 32.20 17.95 -30.39
C THR A 152 33.15 16.93 -29.76
N ALA A 153 33.42 16.99 -28.45
CA ALA A 153 34.27 15.95 -27.83
C ALA A 153 33.56 14.59 -27.80
N ILE A 154 32.32 14.55 -27.30
CA ILE A 154 31.52 13.33 -27.18
C ILE A 154 30.12 13.59 -27.75
N LEU A 155 29.69 12.76 -28.71
CA LEU A 155 28.35 12.81 -29.30
C LEU A 155 27.64 11.45 -29.21
N GLY A 156 26.41 11.44 -28.70
CA GLY A 156 25.51 10.28 -28.81
C GLY A 156 24.51 10.16 -27.67
N ASP A 157 23.58 9.21 -27.78
CA ASP A 157 22.50 9.01 -26.82
C ASP A 157 22.77 7.84 -25.87
N TYR A 158 22.13 7.85 -24.70
CA TYR A 158 22.26 6.79 -23.67
C TYR A 158 23.70 6.63 -23.14
N LEU A 159 24.34 7.74 -22.74
CA LEU A 159 25.72 7.72 -22.29
C LEU A 159 25.82 7.77 -20.76
N THR A 160 26.74 6.98 -20.20
CA THR A 160 27.23 7.15 -18.82
C THR A 160 28.66 7.65 -18.85
N ILE A 161 28.93 8.84 -18.31
CA ILE A 161 30.24 9.49 -18.38
C ILE A 161 30.74 9.74 -16.95
N ASN A 162 31.87 9.12 -16.60
CA ASN A 162 32.61 9.37 -15.36
C ASN A 162 33.87 10.18 -15.69
N ASN A 163 33.85 11.49 -15.44
CA ASN A 163 34.94 12.40 -15.79
C ASN A 163 35.74 12.84 -14.56
N LYS A 164 37.03 12.51 -14.54
CA LYS A 164 38.04 13.06 -13.61
C LYS A 164 39.12 13.89 -14.33
N GLY A 165 39.10 13.88 -15.67
CA GLY A 165 40.05 14.57 -16.55
C GLY A 165 39.44 15.80 -17.20
N ILE A 166 39.82 16.07 -18.45
CA ILE A 166 39.31 17.19 -19.27
C ILE A 166 38.50 16.61 -20.43
N ILE A 167 37.28 17.12 -20.62
CA ILE A 167 36.49 16.91 -21.83
C ILE A 167 36.24 18.29 -22.43
N SER A 168 36.65 18.51 -23.68
CA SER A 168 36.54 19.83 -24.31
C SER A 168 36.15 19.75 -25.78
N GLY A 169 35.28 20.63 -26.25
CA GLY A 169 35.05 20.76 -27.70
C GLY A 169 36.33 21.17 -28.44
N GLY A 170 36.30 21.13 -29.77
CA GLY A 170 37.37 21.71 -30.59
C GLY A 170 37.20 23.22 -30.77
N ALA A 171 38.28 23.95 -30.95
CA ALA A 171 38.22 25.38 -31.21
C ALA A 171 37.71 25.67 -32.63
N GLY A 172 36.97 26.76 -32.80
CA GLY A 172 36.69 27.29 -34.14
C GLY A 172 37.95 27.87 -34.79
N SER A 173 37.83 28.35 -36.04
CA SER A 173 38.91 29.04 -36.75
C SER A 173 38.55 30.48 -37.12
N TYR A 174 39.55 31.33 -37.32
CA TYR A 174 39.34 32.72 -37.76
C TYR A 174 38.60 32.78 -39.11
N GLY A 175 37.75 33.79 -39.27
CA GLY A 175 37.09 34.08 -40.55
C GLY A 175 38.08 34.51 -41.64
N GLY A 176 37.72 34.32 -42.91
CA GLY A 176 38.61 34.59 -44.04
C GLY A 176 38.62 36.02 -44.59
N TYR A 177 39.54 36.27 -45.53
CA TYR A 177 39.76 37.56 -46.19
C TYR A 177 39.00 37.63 -47.54
N ARG A 178 37.96 38.47 -47.61
CA ARG A 178 37.09 38.88 -48.76
C ARG A 178 36.37 37.81 -49.62
N VAL A 179 35.05 38.07 -49.81
CA VAL A 179 33.98 37.40 -50.59
C VAL A 179 33.72 35.93 -50.26
N GLY A 180 32.68 35.69 -49.45
CA GLY A 180 32.06 34.38 -49.24
C GLY A 180 31.95 33.97 -47.76
N TYR A 181 33.06 34.07 -47.00
CA TYR A 181 33.20 33.38 -45.71
C TYR A 181 33.96 34.21 -44.67
N THR A 182 33.35 35.31 -44.23
CA THR A 182 33.94 36.25 -43.27
C THR A 182 33.64 35.91 -41.82
N HIS A 183 32.82 34.88 -41.54
CA HIS A 183 32.36 34.58 -40.19
C HIS A 183 33.41 33.79 -39.42
N GLY A 184 33.58 34.07 -38.14
CA GLY A 184 34.40 33.25 -37.26
C GLY A 184 33.77 31.87 -37.09
N GLY A 185 34.61 30.83 -37.01
CA GLY A 185 34.16 29.49 -36.70
C GLY A 185 33.65 29.39 -35.27
N ASN A 186 32.48 28.81 -35.09
CA ASN A 186 31.94 28.41 -33.79
C ASN A 186 32.85 27.40 -33.08
N GLY A 187 32.88 27.48 -31.75
CA GLY A 187 33.51 26.48 -30.90
C GLY A 187 32.65 25.21 -30.78
N GLY A 188 33.29 24.06 -30.65
CA GLY A 188 32.61 22.79 -30.45
C GLY A 188 32.05 22.62 -29.04
N SER A 189 30.98 21.84 -28.90
CA SER A 189 30.47 21.43 -27.60
C SER A 189 31.36 20.38 -26.93
N ALA A 190 31.41 20.32 -25.59
CA ALA A 190 32.11 19.23 -24.92
C ALA A 190 31.35 17.91 -25.08
N ILE A 191 30.08 17.91 -24.67
CA ILE A 191 29.22 16.73 -24.67
C ILE A 191 27.88 17.10 -25.30
N LYS A 192 27.43 16.29 -26.26
CA LYS A 192 26.13 16.47 -26.90
C LYS A 192 25.36 15.15 -27.01
N GLY A 193 24.09 15.14 -26.63
CA GLY A 193 23.23 13.97 -26.76
C GLY A 193 22.15 13.85 -25.69
N ASN A 194 21.32 12.82 -25.79
CA ASN A 194 20.15 12.62 -24.94
C ASN A 194 20.32 11.40 -24.02
N HIS A 195 19.57 11.35 -22.92
CA HIS A 195 19.64 10.25 -21.95
C HIS A 195 21.04 10.09 -21.36
N LEU A 196 21.63 11.17 -20.88
CA LEU A 196 23.00 11.17 -20.37
C LEU A 196 23.03 11.10 -18.83
N LYS A 197 23.97 10.33 -18.30
CA LYS A 197 24.32 10.30 -16.88
C LYS A 197 25.77 10.71 -16.72
N ILE A 198 26.01 11.90 -16.16
CA ILE A 198 27.34 12.52 -16.10
C ILE A 198 27.74 12.68 -14.63
N TYR A 199 28.84 12.04 -14.25
CA TYR A 199 29.52 12.22 -12.98
C TYR A 199 30.80 13.00 -13.23
N ASN A 200 30.81 14.30 -12.88
CA ASN A 200 31.94 15.17 -13.12
C ASN A 200 32.69 15.48 -11.81
N ASP A 201 33.96 15.14 -11.76
CA ASP A 201 34.96 15.52 -10.75
C ASP A 201 36.21 16.14 -11.41
N GLY A 202 36.15 16.40 -12.72
CA GLY A 202 37.16 17.06 -13.54
C GLY A 202 36.61 18.30 -14.23
N SER A 203 37.02 18.55 -15.47
CA SER A 203 36.58 19.70 -16.25
C SER A 203 35.84 19.30 -17.52
N ILE A 204 34.73 19.98 -17.79
CA ILE A 204 33.94 19.89 -19.00
C ILE A 204 33.82 21.31 -19.57
N TYR A 205 34.43 21.53 -20.72
CA TYR A 205 34.47 22.84 -21.36
C TYR A 205 33.83 22.78 -22.73
N GLY A 206 33.03 23.78 -23.07
CA GLY A 206 32.93 24.17 -24.47
C GLY A 206 34.31 24.46 -25.06
N SER A 207 34.34 24.97 -26.27
CA SER A 207 35.56 25.53 -26.83
C SER A 207 35.36 26.97 -27.28
N PRO A 208 36.39 27.81 -27.21
CA PRO A 208 36.28 29.18 -27.67
C PRO A 208 35.98 29.20 -29.17
N ALA A 209 35.11 30.13 -29.55
CA ALA A 209 34.98 30.50 -30.94
C ALA A 209 36.08 31.48 -31.35
N GLN A 210 36.15 31.77 -32.64
CA GLN A 210 37.14 32.68 -33.19
C GLN A 210 36.54 33.92 -33.84
N ASP A 211 37.40 34.91 -34.04
CA ASP A 211 37.02 36.21 -34.56
C ASP A 211 36.59 36.13 -36.04
N GLY A 212 35.68 37.02 -36.43
CA GLY A 212 35.34 37.23 -37.84
C GLY A 212 36.51 37.80 -38.65
N GLY A 213 36.34 37.88 -39.96
CA GLY A 213 37.26 38.52 -40.90
C GLY A 213 36.78 39.91 -41.35
N VAL A 214 37.67 40.70 -41.95
CA VAL A 214 37.39 42.05 -42.49
C VAL A 214 37.59 42.09 -43.98
N VAL A 215 36.70 42.82 -44.65
CA VAL A 215 36.64 42.94 -46.10
C VAL A 215 36.68 44.44 -46.41
N LEU A 216 37.79 44.95 -46.98
CA LEU A 216 37.96 46.32 -47.54
C LEU A 216 37.82 46.38 -49.08
N ASP A 217 36.82 47.09 -49.62
CA ASP A 217 36.52 47.11 -51.06
C ASP A 217 37.13 48.39 -51.59
N ASN A 218 38.22 48.27 -52.33
CA ASN A 218 38.87 49.45 -52.87
C ASN A 218 38.08 50.06 -54.04
N ASN A 219 37.03 49.39 -54.55
CA ASN A 219 36.23 49.87 -55.69
C ASN A 219 34.85 50.43 -55.31
N THR A 220 34.29 50.08 -54.14
CA THR A 220 32.90 50.47 -53.78
C THR A 220 32.74 51.18 -52.43
N SER A 221 33.83 51.43 -51.69
CA SER A 221 33.80 52.01 -50.33
C SER A 221 32.95 51.23 -49.31
N THR A 222 32.51 50.01 -49.62
CA THR A 222 31.69 49.18 -48.73
C THR A 222 32.56 48.19 -47.93
N GLN A 223 32.44 48.25 -46.60
CA GLN A 223 33.07 47.31 -45.68
C GLN A 223 32.11 46.18 -45.34
N ILE A 224 32.52 44.92 -45.53
CA ILE A 224 31.77 43.76 -45.01
C ILE A 224 32.52 43.30 -43.76
N ILE A 225 31.84 43.28 -42.62
CA ILE A 225 32.42 42.87 -41.34
C ILE A 225 31.80 41.53 -40.97
N GLY A 226 32.63 40.50 -40.85
CA GLY A 226 32.18 39.18 -40.42
C GLY A 226 31.79 39.15 -38.95
N LYS A 227 30.73 38.39 -38.63
CA LYS A 227 30.36 38.08 -37.24
C LYS A 227 31.43 37.19 -36.62
N GLY A 228 31.71 37.38 -35.33
CA GLY A 228 32.44 36.37 -34.55
C GLY A 228 31.65 35.06 -34.42
N GLY A 229 32.36 33.94 -34.28
CA GLY A 229 31.72 32.65 -34.05
C GLY A 229 31.11 32.56 -32.65
N ASP A 230 30.10 31.71 -32.47
CA ASP A 230 29.47 31.47 -31.16
C ASP A 230 30.27 30.43 -30.35
N GLY A 231 30.48 30.70 -29.07
CA GLY A 231 31.24 29.84 -28.16
C GLY A 231 30.60 28.48 -27.94
N GLY A 232 31.43 27.47 -27.68
CA GLY A 232 30.97 26.10 -27.48
C GLY A 232 30.19 25.93 -26.18
N ILE A 233 29.16 25.07 -26.24
CA ILE A 233 28.35 24.68 -25.07
C ILE A 233 29.08 23.59 -24.28
N GLY A 234 29.10 23.67 -22.95
CA GLY A 234 29.68 22.62 -22.11
C GLY A 234 28.95 21.28 -22.29
N ILE A 235 27.66 21.24 -21.94
CA ILE A 235 26.80 20.05 -22.07
C ILE A 235 25.49 20.43 -22.76
N TRP A 236 25.14 19.73 -23.83
CA TRP A 236 23.91 19.97 -24.59
C TRP A 236 23.09 18.70 -24.82
N GLY A 237 21.83 18.70 -24.36
CA GLY A 237 20.83 17.75 -24.81
C GLY A 237 19.76 17.45 -23.77
N ASN A 238 19.02 16.37 -23.96
CA ASN A 238 17.76 16.15 -23.26
C ASN A 238 17.81 14.94 -22.33
N ASN A 239 17.01 14.94 -21.25
CA ASN A 239 16.97 13.86 -20.26
C ASN A 239 18.35 13.61 -19.63
N LEU A 240 18.93 14.66 -19.03
CA LEU A 240 20.28 14.62 -18.46
C LEU A 240 20.23 14.47 -16.95
N THR A 241 21.05 13.58 -16.39
CA THR A 241 21.38 13.54 -14.96
C THR A 241 22.84 13.94 -14.78
N ILE A 242 23.09 15.07 -14.13
CA ILE A 242 24.43 15.65 -13.97
C ILE A 242 24.74 15.77 -12.49
N ILE A 243 25.83 15.13 -12.04
CA ILE A 243 26.38 15.29 -10.71
C ILE A 243 27.74 15.97 -10.84
N ASN A 244 27.78 17.26 -10.54
CA ASN A 244 29.00 18.06 -10.57
C ASN A 244 29.59 18.16 -9.16
N SER A 245 30.64 17.38 -8.92
CA SER A 245 31.32 17.25 -7.63
C SER A 245 32.12 18.51 -7.28
N LYS A 246 32.65 18.59 -6.06
CA LYS A 246 33.34 19.77 -5.53
C LYS A 246 34.50 20.28 -6.40
N LEU A 247 35.23 19.39 -7.06
CA LEU A 247 36.32 19.76 -7.99
C LEU A 247 35.84 19.95 -9.43
N GLY A 248 34.61 19.55 -9.71
CA GLY A 248 33.99 19.60 -11.02
C GLY A 248 33.81 21.02 -11.55
N ILE A 249 34.20 21.23 -12.80
CA ILE A 249 33.96 22.46 -13.56
C ILE A 249 33.16 22.11 -14.81
N ILE A 250 32.07 22.83 -15.03
CA ILE A 250 31.32 22.81 -16.29
C ILE A 250 31.27 24.25 -16.80
N SER A 251 31.78 24.51 -18.00
CA SER A 251 31.77 25.86 -18.57
C SER A 251 31.33 25.86 -20.03
N GLY A 252 30.54 26.86 -20.38
CA GLY A 252 30.50 27.35 -21.74
C GLY A 252 31.71 28.23 -22.00
N GLU A 253 32.06 28.41 -23.27
CA GLU A 253 33.26 29.18 -23.65
C GLU A 253 32.93 30.47 -24.40
N ALA A 254 33.93 31.34 -24.51
CA ALA A 254 33.74 32.67 -25.07
C ALA A 254 33.38 32.67 -26.56
N GLY A 255 32.53 33.63 -26.94
CA GLY A 255 32.29 33.97 -28.34
C GLY A 255 33.50 34.67 -28.98
N GLY A 256 33.57 34.62 -30.31
CA GLY A 256 34.57 35.35 -31.08
C GLY A 256 34.23 36.83 -31.22
N ARG A 257 35.24 37.68 -31.44
CA ARG A 257 35.05 39.10 -31.75
C ARG A 257 34.56 39.26 -33.19
N SER A 258 33.98 40.42 -33.50
CA SER A 258 33.76 40.81 -34.90
C SER A 258 35.10 41.00 -35.62
N GLY A 259 35.09 40.93 -36.95
CA GLY A 259 36.34 40.98 -37.71
C GLY A 259 37.13 42.27 -37.57
N LEU A 260 36.47 43.40 -37.32
CA LEU A 260 37.12 44.66 -36.99
C LEU A 260 36.73 45.07 -35.58
N ALA A 261 37.71 45.27 -34.72
CA ALA A 261 37.47 45.65 -33.32
C ALA A 261 36.63 46.94 -33.24
N GLY A 262 35.47 46.86 -32.59
CA GLY A 262 34.56 47.99 -32.40
C GLY A 262 33.51 48.19 -33.50
N THR A 263 33.46 47.37 -34.55
CA THR A 263 32.41 47.42 -35.58
C THR A 263 31.85 46.02 -35.87
N GLY A 264 30.56 45.88 -36.19
CA GLY A 264 29.92 44.57 -36.45
C GLY A 264 29.42 43.82 -35.21
N GLN A 265 28.92 42.59 -35.39
CA GLN A 265 28.33 41.76 -34.33
C GLN A 265 29.34 40.72 -33.82
N ALA A 266 29.61 40.70 -32.51
CA ALA A 266 30.40 39.63 -31.87
C ALA A 266 29.59 38.32 -31.78
N GLY A 267 30.28 37.21 -31.57
CA GLY A 267 29.66 35.93 -31.26
C GLY A 267 29.11 35.89 -29.83
N ASN A 268 28.10 35.05 -29.64
CA ASN A 268 27.55 34.79 -28.31
C ASN A 268 28.50 33.90 -27.51
N GLY A 269 28.50 34.05 -26.19
CA GLY A 269 29.09 33.06 -25.30
C GLY A 269 28.30 31.75 -25.33
N GLY A 270 28.97 30.63 -25.14
CA GLY A 270 28.31 29.32 -25.02
C GLY A 270 27.68 29.13 -23.64
N ASP A 271 26.60 28.36 -23.58
CA ASP A 271 26.00 27.95 -22.30
C ASP A 271 26.86 26.90 -21.60
N ALA A 272 26.85 26.87 -20.27
CA ALA A 272 27.49 25.77 -19.55
C ALA A 272 26.70 24.47 -19.72
N ILE A 273 25.38 24.56 -19.54
CA ILE A 273 24.44 23.44 -19.68
C ILE A 273 23.19 23.95 -20.40
N ASN A 274 22.77 23.27 -21.47
CA ASN A 274 21.55 23.60 -22.23
C ASN A 274 20.74 22.33 -22.53
N GLY A 275 19.43 22.35 -22.23
CA GLY A 275 18.56 21.22 -22.55
C GLY A 275 17.21 21.20 -21.84
N ASN A 276 16.51 20.07 -21.94
CA ASN A 276 15.28 19.82 -21.19
C ASN A 276 15.33 18.52 -20.38
N ASN A 277 14.42 18.40 -19.41
CA ASN A 277 14.37 17.27 -18.47
C ASN A 277 15.71 17.05 -17.76
N LEU A 278 16.30 18.13 -17.25
CA LEU A 278 17.61 18.15 -16.60
C LEU A 278 17.47 17.90 -15.10
N THR A 279 18.26 16.97 -14.57
CA THR A 279 18.44 16.75 -13.12
C THR A 279 19.88 17.07 -12.77
N ILE A 280 20.12 18.18 -12.07
CA ILE A 280 21.46 18.68 -11.77
C ILE A 280 21.68 18.71 -10.26
N THR A 281 22.71 18.01 -9.78
CA THR A 281 23.23 18.16 -8.42
C THR A 281 24.61 18.81 -8.51
N ASN A 282 24.75 20.00 -7.93
CA ASN A 282 25.98 20.76 -7.98
C ASN A 282 26.58 20.94 -6.58
N SER A 283 27.89 20.70 -6.49
CA SER A 283 28.77 21.10 -5.38
C SER A 283 30.07 21.76 -5.88
N GLY A 284 30.26 21.81 -7.20
CA GLY A 284 31.38 22.42 -7.90
C GLY A 284 31.03 23.73 -8.61
N ARG A 285 31.70 24.00 -9.73
CA ARG A 285 31.57 25.24 -10.52
C ARG A 285 30.78 25.02 -11.81
N ILE A 286 29.81 25.90 -12.08
CA ILE A 286 29.11 26.01 -13.37
C ILE A 286 29.25 27.44 -13.85
N MET A 287 29.79 27.65 -15.05
CA MET A 287 30.20 28.97 -15.54
C MET A 287 29.72 29.22 -16.96
N LYS A 288 29.11 30.38 -17.19
CA LYS A 288 28.73 30.82 -18.53
C LYS A 288 29.94 31.11 -19.41
N GLY A 289 29.77 31.00 -20.73
CA GLY A 289 30.66 31.61 -21.71
C GLY A 289 30.43 33.12 -21.82
N HIS A 290 31.50 33.87 -21.99
CA HIS A 290 31.41 35.33 -22.12
C HIS A 290 31.18 35.75 -23.58
N LYS A 291 30.36 36.79 -23.78
CA LYS A 291 30.38 37.53 -25.04
C LYS A 291 31.68 38.31 -25.14
N ASN A 292 32.18 38.44 -26.36
CA ASN A 292 33.42 39.16 -26.62
C ASN A 292 33.13 40.44 -27.41
N ASP A 293 32.22 41.24 -26.88
CA ASP A 293 31.78 42.50 -27.49
C ASP A 293 32.72 43.63 -27.10
N ILE A 294 33.43 44.17 -28.08
CA ILE A 294 34.26 45.37 -27.92
C ILE A 294 33.44 46.63 -28.24
N SER A 295 32.24 46.48 -28.84
CA SER A 295 31.35 47.58 -29.20
C SER A 295 30.17 47.69 -28.24
N ASN A 296 29.82 48.89 -27.80
CA ASN A 296 28.66 49.12 -26.90
C ASN A 296 27.29 48.92 -27.60
N ASN A 297 27.21 48.14 -28.69
CA ASN A 297 26.00 47.96 -29.50
C ASN A 297 25.06 46.84 -28.99
N ASN A 298 25.50 46.04 -28.01
CA ASN A 298 24.71 44.97 -27.38
C ASN A 298 24.13 43.93 -28.36
N LEU A 299 24.80 43.69 -29.50
CA LEU A 299 24.32 42.73 -30.50
C LEU A 299 24.69 41.27 -30.18
N SER A 300 25.48 41.03 -29.13
CA SER A 300 25.87 39.71 -28.63
C SER A 300 25.50 39.54 -27.16
N LYS A 301 25.32 38.29 -26.73
CA LYS A 301 24.93 37.92 -25.37
C LYS A 301 25.94 36.96 -24.75
N ASP A 302 26.14 37.11 -23.44
CA ASP A 302 26.80 36.05 -22.68
C ASP A 302 25.94 34.77 -22.79
N GLY A 303 26.57 33.60 -22.64
CA GLY A 303 25.83 32.37 -22.46
C GLY A 303 25.15 32.32 -21.09
N ASP A 304 24.29 31.33 -20.91
CA ASP A 304 23.67 31.03 -19.64
C ASP A 304 24.57 30.08 -18.82
N ALA A 305 24.51 30.18 -17.48
CA ALA A 305 25.08 29.12 -16.66
C ALA A 305 24.27 27.84 -16.83
N ILE A 306 22.94 27.96 -16.86
CA ILE A 306 22.04 26.84 -17.13
C ILE A 306 20.83 27.35 -17.91
N HIS A 307 20.62 26.79 -19.10
CA HIS A 307 19.47 27.07 -19.96
C HIS A 307 18.51 25.87 -19.99
N PHE A 308 17.35 26.02 -19.35
CA PHE A 308 16.27 25.03 -19.38
C PHE A 308 15.30 25.36 -20.53
N SER A 309 15.36 24.59 -21.62
CA SER A 309 14.58 24.85 -22.82
C SER A 309 13.10 24.44 -22.70
N SER A 310 12.80 23.40 -21.92
CA SER A 310 11.44 22.92 -21.60
C SER A 310 11.47 21.84 -20.51
N GLY A 311 10.34 21.18 -20.26
CA GLY A 311 10.29 19.92 -19.50
C GLY A 311 10.41 20.06 -17.99
N LYS A 312 10.57 18.93 -17.30
CA LYS A 312 10.65 18.86 -15.83
C LYS A 312 12.10 18.85 -15.39
N ASN A 313 12.56 19.96 -14.85
CA ASN A 313 13.94 20.17 -14.46
C ASN A 313 14.10 20.25 -12.94
N SER A 314 15.25 19.85 -12.42
CA SER A 314 15.64 19.98 -11.03
C SER A 314 17.08 20.44 -10.88
N LEU A 315 17.32 21.31 -9.89
CA LEU A 315 18.63 21.83 -9.51
C LEU A 315 18.79 21.73 -7.99
N THR A 316 19.64 20.80 -7.55
CA THR A 316 20.07 20.67 -6.16
C THR A 316 21.38 21.43 -5.96
N ILE A 317 21.35 22.43 -5.08
CA ILE A 317 22.49 23.28 -4.75
C ILE A 317 23.05 22.85 -3.40
N GLN A 318 24.23 22.24 -3.43
CA GLN A 318 24.93 21.76 -2.24
C GLN A 318 26.00 22.75 -1.79
N ALA A 319 26.50 22.56 -0.56
CA ALA A 319 27.60 23.34 -0.02
C ALA A 319 28.82 23.31 -0.95
N GLY A 320 29.38 24.49 -1.26
CA GLY A 320 30.52 24.65 -2.18
C GLY A 320 30.14 25.02 -3.61
N SER A 321 28.85 24.94 -3.98
CA SER A 321 28.35 25.36 -5.28
C SER A 321 28.76 26.78 -5.65
N LYS A 322 29.25 26.95 -6.88
CA LYS A 322 29.47 28.26 -7.50
C LYS A 322 28.86 28.26 -8.89
N ILE A 323 27.76 28.98 -9.07
CA ILE A 323 27.10 29.17 -10.35
C ILE A 323 27.34 30.62 -10.78
N GLN A 324 28.05 30.80 -11.90
CA GLN A 324 28.42 32.11 -12.44
C GLN A 324 27.74 32.30 -13.79
N GLY A 325 26.72 33.16 -13.83
CA GLY A 325 25.85 33.36 -14.97
C GLY A 325 24.37 33.13 -14.68
N ASP A 326 23.55 33.41 -15.68
CA ASP A 326 22.10 33.39 -15.55
C ASP A 326 21.56 31.96 -15.55
N ILE A 327 20.48 31.76 -14.79
CA ILE A 327 19.64 30.56 -14.85
C ILE A 327 18.35 30.95 -15.57
N VAL A 328 18.12 30.32 -16.72
CA VAL A 328 17.04 30.71 -17.63
C VAL A 328 16.08 29.55 -17.85
N LEU A 329 14.79 29.78 -17.64
CA LEU A 329 13.72 28.94 -18.15
C LEU A 329 13.15 29.61 -19.40
N ALA A 330 13.28 28.93 -20.55
CA ALA A 330 12.66 29.37 -21.79
C ALA A 330 11.12 29.31 -21.71
N ALA A 331 10.45 30.10 -22.55
CA ALA A 331 8.99 30.19 -22.58
C ALA A 331 8.35 28.87 -23.04
N SER A 332 7.66 28.18 -22.13
CA SER A 332 6.91 26.96 -22.40
C SER A 332 6.02 26.60 -21.20
N SER A 333 4.81 26.11 -21.45
CA SER A 333 3.87 25.66 -20.41
C SER A 333 4.38 24.45 -19.62
N ASP A 334 5.26 23.67 -20.22
CA ASP A 334 5.79 22.44 -19.64
C ASP A 334 7.14 22.64 -18.95
N ASN A 335 7.69 23.87 -18.99
CA ASN A 335 8.98 24.18 -18.36
C ASN A 335 8.82 24.40 -16.86
N MET A 336 9.18 23.39 -16.09
CA MET A 336 9.19 23.43 -14.63
C MET A 336 10.63 23.30 -14.12
N LEU A 337 10.99 24.11 -13.11
CA LEU A 337 12.25 23.98 -12.39
C LEU A 337 11.98 23.83 -10.89
N HIS A 338 12.44 22.73 -10.30
CA HIS A 338 12.52 22.56 -8.86
C HIS A 338 13.93 22.86 -8.37
N ILE A 339 14.10 23.93 -7.60
CA ILE A 339 15.37 24.27 -6.95
C ILE A 339 15.32 23.79 -5.49
N THR A 340 16.29 22.98 -5.11
CA THR A 340 16.49 22.52 -3.73
C THR A 340 17.83 23.04 -3.22
N SER A 341 17.77 23.88 -2.19
CA SER A 341 18.96 24.48 -1.58
C SER A 341 19.31 23.80 -0.25
N GLU A 342 20.42 23.06 -0.19
CA GLU A 342 20.90 22.41 1.03
C GLU A 342 21.81 23.34 1.88
N ALA A 343 22.32 24.41 1.26
CA ALA A 343 23.21 25.41 1.85
C ALA A 343 22.84 26.81 1.36
N GLU A 344 22.96 27.83 2.22
CA GLU A 344 22.83 29.21 1.76
C GLU A 344 23.98 29.54 0.81
N THR A 345 23.65 29.83 -0.45
CA THR A 345 24.61 30.14 -1.51
C THR A 345 24.11 31.30 -2.35
N THR A 346 25.03 32.10 -2.87
CA THR A 346 24.74 33.16 -3.84
C THR A 346 25.12 32.71 -5.24
N ILE A 347 24.16 32.76 -6.15
CA ILE A 347 24.34 32.59 -7.59
C ILE A 347 24.74 33.95 -8.18
N GLU A 348 25.85 33.99 -8.91
CA GLU A 348 26.37 35.21 -9.54
C GLU A 348 25.69 35.42 -10.90
N GLY A 349 24.39 35.71 -10.88
CA GLY A 349 23.58 35.95 -12.09
C GLY A 349 22.12 36.19 -11.76
N ASN A 350 21.28 36.19 -12.80
CA ASN A 350 19.84 36.33 -12.72
C ASN A 350 19.12 34.98 -12.62
N LEU A 351 17.91 34.99 -12.07
CA LEU A 351 16.90 33.98 -12.35
C LEU A 351 15.89 34.57 -13.34
N ILE A 352 15.79 33.98 -14.53
CA ILE A 352 14.88 34.46 -15.58
C ILE A 352 13.87 33.36 -15.90
N VAL A 353 12.61 33.60 -15.57
CA VAL A 353 11.51 32.68 -15.83
C VAL A 353 10.60 33.29 -16.88
N ASN A 354 10.72 32.80 -18.12
CA ASN A 354 9.90 33.28 -19.23
C ASN A 354 8.49 32.67 -19.23
N ASN A 355 7.65 33.14 -20.15
CA ASN A 355 6.19 32.93 -20.13
C ASN A 355 5.78 31.48 -19.87
N ASN A 356 4.82 31.29 -18.95
CA ASN A 356 4.30 29.99 -18.49
C ASN A 356 5.28 29.10 -17.72
N GLY A 357 6.51 29.56 -17.45
CA GLY A 357 7.48 28.83 -16.65
C GLY A 357 7.03 28.68 -15.19
N ARG A 358 7.36 27.54 -14.59
CA ARG A 358 6.99 27.21 -13.20
C ARG A 358 8.23 26.92 -12.37
N VAL A 359 8.36 27.59 -11.23
CA VAL A 359 9.47 27.39 -10.29
C VAL A 359 8.94 26.92 -8.95
N ILE A 360 9.59 25.91 -8.36
CA ILE A 360 9.39 25.46 -6.99
C ILE A 360 10.70 25.65 -6.25
N LEU A 361 10.67 26.36 -5.12
CA LEU A 361 11.82 26.56 -4.24
C LEU A 361 11.63 25.73 -2.97
N SER A 362 12.67 25.02 -2.55
CA SER A 362 12.68 24.18 -1.35
C SER A 362 14.03 24.26 -0.62
N GLY A 363 14.03 24.03 0.70
CA GLY A 363 15.24 24.05 1.51
C GLY A 363 15.60 25.44 2.03
N LYS A 364 16.89 25.78 2.05
CA LYS A 364 17.41 27.05 2.56
C LYS A 364 17.21 28.20 1.56
N GLN A 365 17.61 29.41 1.96
CA GLN A 365 17.57 30.57 1.08
C GLN A 365 18.40 30.35 -0.20
N VAL A 366 17.82 30.72 -1.34
CA VAL A 366 18.53 30.86 -2.62
C VAL A 366 18.70 32.35 -2.89
N SER A 367 19.95 32.79 -3.00
CA SER A 367 20.28 34.19 -3.29
C SER A 367 20.79 34.33 -4.72
N PHE A 368 20.27 35.30 -5.45
CA PHE A 368 20.78 35.77 -6.74
C PHE A 368 21.44 37.13 -6.55
N LYS A 369 22.66 37.30 -7.05
CA LYS A 369 23.36 38.59 -6.97
C LYS A 369 22.67 39.67 -7.82
N GLU A 370 22.06 39.26 -8.93
CA GLU A 370 21.31 40.12 -9.83
C GLU A 370 19.79 39.95 -9.61
N ASN A 371 18.96 40.02 -10.65
CA ASN A 371 17.50 40.04 -10.51
C ASN A 371 16.89 38.63 -10.52
N ALA A 372 15.68 38.53 -9.97
CA ALA A 372 14.77 37.40 -10.20
C ALA A 372 13.52 37.91 -10.94
N GLU A 373 13.35 37.46 -12.17
CA GLU A 373 12.35 37.98 -13.10
C GLU A 373 11.39 36.87 -13.51
N PHE A 374 10.11 37.06 -13.19
CA PHE A 374 9.02 36.16 -13.53
C PHE A 374 8.08 36.88 -14.49
N THR A 375 8.03 36.44 -15.76
CA THR A 375 7.24 37.09 -16.81
C THR A 375 5.81 36.55 -16.88
N ASN A 376 5.03 36.96 -17.89
CA ASN A 376 3.60 36.67 -18.04
C ASN A 376 3.21 35.19 -17.77
N GLU A 377 2.21 34.99 -16.90
CA GLU A 377 1.59 33.69 -16.57
C GLU A 377 2.53 32.64 -15.98
N THR A 378 3.62 33.08 -15.35
CA THR A 378 4.52 32.22 -14.59
C THR A 378 3.94 31.82 -13.23
N SER A 379 4.49 30.77 -12.60
CA SER A 379 4.17 30.44 -11.21
C SER A 379 5.41 30.21 -10.36
N LEU A 380 5.40 30.71 -9.12
CA LEU A 380 6.44 30.49 -8.13
C LEU A 380 5.82 29.85 -6.88
N THR A 381 6.34 28.69 -6.47
CA THR A 381 5.89 27.99 -5.28
C THR A 381 6.99 27.96 -4.23
N PHE A 382 6.68 28.38 -3.01
CA PHE A 382 7.57 28.28 -1.85
C PHE A 382 7.18 27.07 -0.99
N ASP A 383 8.07 26.07 -0.92
CA ASP A 383 7.98 24.96 0.04
C ASP A 383 8.54 25.36 1.41
N ASN A 384 8.34 24.51 2.42
CA ASN A 384 8.68 24.78 3.81
C ASN A 384 10.15 25.23 3.97
N GLY A 385 10.35 26.41 4.55
CA GLY A 385 11.68 27.02 4.79
C GLY A 385 12.31 27.75 3.59
N ALA A 386 11.78 27.61 2.37
CA ALA A 386 12.37 28.20 1.18
C ALA A 386 12.24 29.73 1.16
N ARG A 387 13.33 30.41 0.76
CA ARG A 387 13.38 31.86 0.65
C ARG A 387 14.10 32.28 -0.63
N LEU A 388 13.59 33.33 -1.27
CA LEU A 388 14.25 33.95 -2.43
C LEU A 388 14.88 35.28 -2.01
N HIS A 389 16.15 35.48 -2.31
CA HIS A 389 16.80 36.79 -2.21
C HIS A 389 17.38 37.19 -3.56
N ALA A 390 17.18 38.43 -3.97
CA ALA A 390 17.73 38.97 -5.21
C ALA A 390 17.99 40.48 -5.10
N ASN A 391 18.70 41.05 -6.06
CA ASN A 391 18.82 42.50 -6.17
C ASN A 391 17.45 43.16 -6.39
N LYS A 392 16.67 42.67 -7.36
CA LYS A 392 15.31 43.09 -7.65
C LYS A 392 14.45 41.86 -7.94
N ILE A 393 13.19 41.87 -7.50
CA ILE A 393 12.24 40.79 -7.80
C ILE A 393 11.05 41.36 -8.57
N ILE A 394 10.74 40.75 -9.70
CA ILE A 394 9.70 41.20 -10.64
C ILE A 394 8.68 40.09 -10.83
N PHE A 395 7.42 40.37 -10.51
CA PHE A 395 6.28 39.47 -10.67
C PHE A 395 5.30 40.02 -11.71
N ASP A 396 5.49 39.71 -12.99
CA ASP A 396 4.54 40.08 -14.05
C ASP A 396 3.47 39.01 -14.23
N LYS A 397 2.27 39.25 -13.68
CA LYS A 397 1.14 38.29 -13.65
C LYS A 397 1.54 36.89 -13.14
N THR A 398 2.50 36.84 -12.23
CA THR A 398 2.98 35.60 -11.61
C THR A 398 1.99 35.09 -10.57
N LYS A 399 1.66 33.80 -10.61
CA LYS A 399 0.93 33.11 -9.54
C LYS A 399 1.91 32.67 -8.46
N ILE A 400 1.80 33.22 -7.25
CA ILE A 400 2.60 32.80 -6.10
C ILE A 400 1.81 31.76 -5.31
N ASN A 401 2.40 30.60 -5.02
CA ASN A 401 1.82 29.56 -4.18
C ASN A 401 2.69 29.27 -2.96
N THR A 402 2.09 28.77 -1.88
CA THR A 402 2.80 28.35 -0.66
C THR A 402 2.39 26.95 -0.24
N ASN A 403 3.37 26.18 0.25
CA ASN A 403 3.21 24.86 0.88
C ASN A 403 3.76 24.88 2.32
N VAL A 404 3.55 25.97 3.06
CA VAL A 404 4.07 26.12 4.44
C VAL A 404 3.28 25.22 5.38
N THR A 405 3.88 24.08 5.74
CA THR A 405 3.30 23.09 6.67
C THR A 405 3.78 23.27 8.11
N ASP A 406 4.90 23.97 8.34
CA ASP A 406 5.42 24.25 9.69
C ASP A 406 5.60 25.77 9.87
N TRP A 407 4.72 26.36 10.67
CA TRP A 407 4.68 27.81 10.88
C TRP A 407 5.39 28.18 12.18
N ASP A 408 6.65 28.60 12.06
CA ASP A 408 7.57 28.82 13.18
C ASP A 408 7.93 30.28 13.46
N GLN A 409 7.50 31.22 12.59
CA GLN A 409 7.76 32.65 12.69
C GLN A 409 6.45 33.43 12.58
N GLN A 410 6.38 34.61 13.21
CA GLN A 410 5.16 35.44 13.17
C GLN A 410 4.69 35.68 11.72
N ASP A 411 5.63 36.09 10.87
CA ASP A 411 5.45 36.16 9.42
C ASP A 411 6.56 35.35 8.74
N ILE A 412 6.18 34.45 7.82
CA ILE A 412 7.12 33.65 7.05
C ILE A 412 7.67 34.51 5.91
N ILE A 413 8.95 34.84 5.98
CA ILE A 413 9.61 35.58 4.89
C ILE A 413 9.71 34.67 3.66
N LEU A 414 9.03 35.04 2.58
CA LEU A 414 9.11 34.33 1.31
C LEU A 414 10.21 34.90 0.43
N ALA A 415 10.28 36.23 0.32
CA ALA A 415 11.23 36.89 -0.56
C ALA A 415 11.78 38.21 0.00
N LYS A 416 13.06 38.48 -0.30
CA LYS A 416 13.74 39.76 -0.02
C LYS A 416 14.38 40.31 -1.30
N ALA A 417 14.28 41.62 -1.49
CA ALA A 417 14.90 42.33 -2.60
C ALA A 417 15.65 43.57 -2.12
N ASP A 418 16.90 43.75 -2.54
CA ASP A 418 17.73 44.89 -2.10
C ASP A 418 17.20 46.23 -2.66
N ASN A 419 16.73 46.20 -3.91
CA ASN A 419 16.19 47.31 -4.70
C ASN A 419 14.69 47.15 -5.02
N GLY A 420 13.99 46.33 -4.24
CA GLY A 420 12.52 46.28 -4.19
C GLY A 420 11.87 45.19 -5.04
N ILE A 421 10.61 44.92 -4.69
CA ILE A 421 9.69 43.95 -5.28
C ILE A 421 8.63 44.71 -6.07
N ILE A 422 8.44 44.37 -7.34
CA ILE A 422 7.51 45.04 -8.26
C ILE A 422 6.58 44.01 -8.90
N GLY A 423 5.32 44.40 -9.15
CA GLY A 423 4.34 43.57 -9.86
C GLY A 423 3.22 43.04 -8.97
N ASN A 424 2.61 41.92 -9.35
CA ASN A 424 1.48 41.31 -8.63
C ASN A 424 1.97 40.30 -7.59
N TYR A 425 1.95 40.68 -6.32
CA TYR A 425 2.36 39.84 -5.19
C TYR A 425 1.26 39.70 -4.12
N LYS A 426 0.10 40.35 -4.31
CA LYS A 426 -0.95 40.44 -3.27
C LYS A 426 -1.78 39.16 -3.16
N HIS A 427 -1.86 38.38 -4.24
CA HIS A 427 -2.67 37.16 -4.29
C HIS A 427 -1.73 35.94 -4.24
N ILE A 428 -1.52 35.44 -3.02
CA ILE A 428 -0.83 34.17 -2.79
C ILE A 428 -1.88 33.07 -2.67
N SER A 429 -1.70 31.97 -3.38
CA SER A 429 -2.54 30.78 -3.25
C SER A 429 -1.95 29.82 -2.22
N ASN A 430 -2.74 29.47 -1.23
CA ASN A 430 -2.36 28.48 -0.23
C ASN A 430 -2.80 27.08 -0.66
N ASN A 431 -1.84 26.20 -0.90
CA ASN A 431 -2.13 24.86 -1.39
C ASN A 431 -2.65 23.91 -0.29
N LEU A 432 -2.64 24.32 0.99
CA LEU A 432 -3.13 23.51 2.10
C LEU A 432 -4.64 23.65 2.33
N LEU A 433 -5.28 24.66 1.73
CA LEU A 433 -6.70 24.96 1.92
C LEU A 433 -7.63 24.01 1.17
N THR A 434 -8.83 23.83 1.72
CA THR A 434 -9.97 23.29 0.96
C THR A 434 -10.32 24.24 -0.20
N THR A 435 -10.74 23.68 -1.34
CA THR A 435 -11.11 24.47 -2.51
C THR A 435 -12.21 25.48 -2.17
N GLY A 436 -11.94 26.78 -2.39
CA GLY A 436 -12.89 27.86 -2.13
C GLY A 436 -12.92 28.37 -0.69
N ALA A 437 -12.12 27.81 0.21
CA ALA A 437 -12.03 28.26 1.60
C ALA A 437 -11.35 29.63 1.73
N LYS A 438 -11.65 30.32 2.84
CA LYS A 438 -10.97 31.57 3.22
C LYS A 438 -9.54 31.24 3.69
N ASP A 439 -8.55 31.94 3.15
CA ASP A 439 -7.14 31.70 3.48
C ASP A 439 -6.81 32.18 4.90
N TYR A 440 -6.22 31.30 5.71
CA TYR A 440 -5.75 31.62 7.07
C TYR A 440 -4.48 32.47 7.09
N ALA A 441 -3.87 32.74 5.92
CA ALA A 441 -2.70 33.58 5.78
C ALA A 441 -2.80 34.54 4.58
N GLY A 442 -1.95 35.56 4.53
CA GLY A 442 -1.95 36.56 3.47
C GLY A 442 -0.59 37.17 3.23
N ALA A 443 -0.41 37.74 2.04
CA ALA A 443 0.80 38.46 1.66
C ALA A 443 0.94 39.77 2.45
N ILE A 444 2.11 39.98 3.05
CA ILE A 444 2.50 41.22 3.72
C ILE A 444 3.73 41.76 3.02
N LEU A 445 3.67 43.02 2.58
CA LEU A 445 4.81 43.70 1.98
C LEU A 445 5.34 44.78 2.93
N THR A 446 6.56 44.61 3.41
CA THR A 446 7.21 45.51 4.36
C THR A 446 8.48 46.15 3.78
N ASP A 447 9.13 46.98 4.58
CA ASP A 447 10.42 47.64 4.27
C ASP A 447 10.42 48.34 2.90
N LYS A 448 9.48 49.27 2.70
CA LYS A 448 9.35 50.05 1.45
C LYS A 448 9.33 49.18 0.19
N LYS A 449 8.62 48.04 0.24
CA LYS A 449 8.51 47.05 -0.85
C LYS A 449 9.72 46.15 -1.04
N LYS A 450 10.56 45.94 -0.02
CA LYS A 450 11.74 45.07 -0.11
C LYS A 450 11.53 43.67 0.43
N THR A 451 10.59 43.46 1.34
CA THR A 451 10.36 42.15 1.97
C THR A 451 8.92 41.70 1.76
N LEU A 452 8.74 40.58 1.05
CA LEU A 452 7.47 39.87 0.92
C LEU A 452 7.44 38.75 1.97
N ALA A 453 6.54 38.89 2.92
CA ALA A 453 6.26 37.90 3.95
C ALA A 453 4.84 37.33 3.78
N TYR A 454 4.59 36.20 4.43
CA TYR A 454 3.30 35.53 4.49
C TYR A 454 2.91 35.42 5.96
N GLY A 455 1.93 36.20 6.37
CA GLY A 455 1.51 36.32 7.78
C GLY A 455 0.15 35.68 8.01
N LEU A 456 -0.10 35.19 9.22
CA LEU A 456 -1.40 34.64 9.60
C LEU A 456 -2.46 35.74 9.62
N LYS A 457 -3.62 35.48 9.00
CA LYS A 457 -4.81 36.34 9.11
C LYS A 457 -5.29 36.46 10.56
N TRP A 458 -4.94 35.53 11.43
CA TRP A 458 -5.15 35.67 12.88
C TRP A 458 -4.59 37.01 13.41
N ASN A 459 -3.42 37.43 12.94
CA ASN A 459 -2.71 38.63 13.40
C ASN A 459 -2.94 39.85 12.49
N ASP A 460 -3.82 39.75 11.50
CA ASP A 460 -4.08 40.84 10.56
C ASP A 460 -4.76 42.03 11.29
N ILE A 461 -4.32 43.23 10.96
CA ILE A 461 -4.86 44.50 11.50
C ILE A 461 -5.57 45.32 10.41
N GLY A 462 -5.63 44.80 9.18
CA GLY A 462 -6.15 45.48 7.98
C GLY A 462 -7.64 45.24 7.74
N GLY A 463 -8.34 44.56 8.65
CA GLY A 463 -9.77 44.28 8.57
C GLY A 463 -10.14 42.92 7.96
N ASP A 464 -9.16 42.09 7.56
CA ASP A 464 -9.38 40.77 6.97
C ASP A 464 -9.25 39.61 7.97
N SER A 465 -8.91 39.91 9.23
CA SER A 465 -8.55 38.95 10.27
C SER A 465 -9.58 37.86 10.58
N HIS A 466 -9.18 36.61 10.79
CA HIS A 466 -10.09 35.58 11.28
C HIS A 466 -9.33 34.45 11.98
N GLY A 467 -10.05 33.67 12.78
CA GLY A 467 -9.52 32.52 13.51
C GLY A 467 -9.75 31.16 12.84
N THR A 468 -10.27 31.14 11.61
CA THR A 468 -10.58 29.89 10.88
C THR A 468 -9.38 29.33 10.11
N PHE A 469 -9.06 28.07 10.35
CA PHE A 469 -8.09 27.26 9.60
C PHE A 469 -8.83 26.12 8.89
N ASP A 470 -9.14 26.30 7.61
CA ASP A 470 -9.81 25.30 6.78
C ASP A 470 -8.78 24.55 5.91
N LEU A 471 -8.49 23.30 6.28
CA LEU A 471 -7.43 22.51 5.68
C LEU A 471 -8.01 21.36 4.85
N LYS A 472 -7.54 21.18 3.62
CA LYS A 472 -7.98 20.05 2.78
C LYS A 472 -7.51 18.72 3.34
N GLN A 473 -8.17 17.64 2.93
CA GLN A 473 -7.81 16.27 3.28
C GLN A 473 -6.33 15.99 2.96
N GLY A 474 -5.62 15.36 3.90
CA GLY A 474 -4.20 14.99 3.77
C GLY A 474 -3.22 16.13 4.08
N SER A 475 -3.67 17.38 4.19
CA SER A 475 -2.82 18.49 4.63
C SER A 475 -2.60 18.45 6.14
N ILE A 476 -1.39 18.79 6.57
CA ILE A 476 -1.04 19.01 7.98
C ILE A 476 -0.39 20.40 8.09
N LEU A 477 -0.96 21.26 8.93
CA LEU A 477 -0.39 22.55 9.31
C LEU A 477 0.00 22.49 10.78
N ASN A 478 1.27 22.67 11.09
CA ASN A 478 1.78 22.77 12.46
C ASN A 478 2.06 24.23 12.80
N LEU A 479 1.42 24.76 13.83
CA LEU A 479 1.67 26.10 14.36
C LEU A 479 2.60 26.00 15.58
N ARG A 480 3.81 26.54 15.45
CA ARG A 480 4.76 26.74 16.56
C ARG A 480 4.79 28.18 17.06
N VAL A 481 4.03 29.06 16.41
CA VAL A 481 3.80 30.44 16.84
C VAL A 481 2.58 30.54 17.74
N LYS A 482 2.69 31.37 18.78
CA LYS A 482 1.64 31.56 19.76
C LYS A 482 0.51 32.38 19.15
N LEU A 483 -0.72 31.87 19.25
CA LEU A 483 -1.94 32.63 18.94
C LEU A 483 -2.40 33.38 20.19
N THR A 484 -2.55 34.70 20.08
CA THR A 484 -3.02 35.61 21.16
C THR A 484 -4.31 36.30 20.72
N ASN A 485 -5.07 36.89 21.64
CA ASN A 485 -6.22 37.71 21.25
C ASN A 485 -5.80 38.81 20.26
N ASN A 486 -6.62 39.02 19.24
CA ASN A 486 -6.52 40.15 18.34
C ASN A 486 -7.59 41.18 18.73
N ASP A 487 -7.14 42.29 19.33
CA ASP A 487 -8.01 43.35 19.87
C ASP A 487 -8.37 44.43 18.82
N CYS A 488 -8.00 44.24 17.55
CA CYS A 488 -8.36 45.16 16.48
C CYS A 488 -9.83 45.01 16.08
N ASP A 489 -10.50 46.13 15.83
CA ASP A 489 -11.89 46.17 15.35
C ASP A 489 -11.95 45.54 13.95
N ASN A 490 -12.56 44.34 13.87
CA ASN A 490 -12.53 43.53 12.66
C ASN A 490 -13.87 43.65 11.92
N ASN A 491 -13.81 43.95 10.62
CA ASN A 491 -15.01 44.14 9.78
C ASN A 491 -15.65 42.80 9.33
N ASN A 492 -15.32 41.68 9.96
CA ASN A 492 -15.52 40.34 9.42
C ASN A 492 -16.24 39.36 10.38
N ASN A 493 -16.95 39.90 11.37
CA ASN A 493 -17.79 39.15 12.32
C ASN A 493 -17.02 38.11 13.16
N TRP A 494 -15.69 38.22 13.26
CA TRP A 494 -14.89 37.39 14.16
C TRP A 494 -14.77 38.09 15.52
N ASP A 495 -14.70 37.34 16.62
CA ASP A 495 -14.58 37.94 17.96
C ASP A 495 -13.14 38.33 18.33
N GLY A 496 -12.19 38.08 17.43
CA GLY A 496 -10.75 38.29 17.66
C GLY A 496 -10.10 37.27 18.59
N LYS A 497 -10.85 36.26 19.05
CA LYS A 497 -10.48 35.43 20.21
C LYS A 497 -10.70 33.94 20.00
N SER A 498 -11.63 33.56 19.12
CA SER A 498 -12.03 32.16 18.92
C SER A 498 -11.28 31.51 17.76
N LEU A 499 -10.79 30.29 17.98
CA LEU A 499 -10.17 29.46 16.95
C LEU A 499 -11.22 28.52 16.34
N THR A 500 -11.25 28.42 15.01
CA THR A 500 -12.08 27.45 14.29
C THR A 500 -11.21 26.56 13.41
N LYS A 501 -11.24 25.25 13.66
CA LYS A 501 -10.65 24.24 12.79
C LYS A 501 -11.74 23.66 11.87
N ASP A 502 -11.53 23.80 10.57
CA ASP A 502 -12.42 23.30 9.53
C ASP A 502 -11.65 22.53 8.43
N GLY A 503 -12.38 21.90 7.51
CA GLY A 503 -11.83 21.03 6.47
C GLY A 503 -11.29 19.71 7.02
N LEU A 504 -11.03 18.73 6.15
CA LEU A 504 -10.66 17.36 6.53
C LEU A 504 -9.17 17.18 6.92
N GLY A 505 -8.35 18.21 6.80
CA GLY A 505 -6.94 18.19 7.18
C GLY A 505 -6.69 18.29 8.69
N THR A 506 -5.42 18.32 9.08
CA THR A 506 -4.98 18.40 10.48
C THR A 506 -4.34 19.75 10.78
N LEU A 507 -4.86 20.44 11.80
CA LEU A 507 -4.18 21.58 12.43
C LEU A 507 -3.51 21.06 13.70
N GLN A 508 -2.20 21.26 13.81
CA GLN A 508 -1.44 20.94 15.02
C GLN A 508 -1.03 22.23 15.73
N LEU A 509 -1.27 22.29 17.04
CA LEU A 509 -0.80 23.37 17.91
C LEU A 509 0.38 22.87 18.73
N SER A 510 1.57 23.43 18.49
CA SER A 510 2.83 23.02 19.13
C SER A 510 3.38 24.08 20.09
N THR A 511 2.54 25.01 20.53
CA THR A 511 2.88 26.05 21.51
C THR A 511 1.68 26.37 22.40
N LYS A 512 1.92 27.04 23.52
CA LYS A 512 0.86 27.41 24.48
C LYS A 512 0.19 28.68 23.97
N ASN A 513 -1.05 28.57 23.51
CA ASN A 513 -1.80 29.68 22.96
C ASN A 513 -2.52 30.46 24.07
N ASP A 514 -2.58 31.78 23.93
CA ASP A 514 -3.14 32.69 24.96
C ASP A 514 -4.49 33.27 24.54
N TYR A 515 -5.07 32.84 23.41
CA TYR A 515 -6.40 33.27 23.02
C TYR A 515 -7.46 32.84 24.05
N THR A 516 -8.46 33.68 24.25
CA THR A 516 -9.45 33.51 25.33
C THR A 516 -10.84 33.12 24.85
N GLY A 517 -11.05 33.04 23.53
CA GLY A 517 -12.33 32.67 22.93
C GLY A 517 -12.55 31.16 22.92
N GLU A 518 -13.56 30.74 22.17
CA GLU A 518 -13.87 29.33 21.99
C GLU A 518 -12.87 28.64 21.06
N THR A 519 -12.70 27.34 21.25
CA THR A 519 -12.01 26.45 20.29
C THR A 519 -13.07 25.58 19.64
N ASN A 520 -13.31 25.78 18.34
CA ASN A 520 -14.32 25.06 17.58
C ASN A 520 -13.64 24.10 16.60
N ILE A 521 -13.94 22.81 16.69
CA ILE A 521 -13.52 21.80 15.71
C ILE A 521 -14.76 21.36 14.95
N ASN A 522 -14.93 21.89 13.74
CA ASN A 522 -16.08 21.59 12.90
C ASN A 522 -15.85 20.31 12.10
N ASN A 523 -14.66 20.19 11.48
CA ASN A 523 -14.27 19.06 10.64
C ASN A 523 -12.75 18.78 10.77
N GLY A 524 -12.36 17.55 10.42
CA GLY A 524 -10.96 17.11 10.44
C GLY A 524 -10.37 17.06 11.84
N MET A 525 -9.05 17.23 11.97
CA MET A 525 -8.35 17.02 13.23
C MET A 525 -7.73 18.31 13.79
N LEU A 526 -7.97 18.59 15.08
CA LEU A 526 -7.12 19.45 15.89
C LEU A 526 -6.21 18.56 16.74
N LYS A 527 -4.89 18.65 16.52
CA LYS A 527 -3.87 17.94 17.26
C LYS A 527 -3.17 18.87 18.25
N LEU A 528 -3.19 18.54 19.53
CA LEU A 528 -2.50 19.30 20.58
C LEU A 528 -1.14 18.65 20.84
N GLY A 529 -0.08 19.25 20.32
CA GLY A 529 1.28 18.69 20.33
C GLY A 529 2.06 18.91 21.63
N ILE A 530 1.54 19.76 22.53
CA ILE A 530 2.16 20.08 23.82
C ILE A 530 1.11 20.18 24.93
N ASP A 531 1.56 20.16 26.18
CA ASP A 531 0.69 20.38 27.34
C ASP A 531 0.15 21.81 27.37
N ASP A 532 -1.10 21.97 27.80
CA ASP A 532 -1.77 23.27 27.96
C ASP A 532 -1.76 24.12 26.67
N ALA A 533 -1.91 23.49 25.50
CA ALA A 533 -1.87 24.15 24.19
C ALA A 533 -2.98 25.20 24.01
N ILE A 534 -4.13 25.02 24.67
CA ILE A 534 -5.32 25.90 24.57
C ILE A 534 -5.83 26.34 25.95
N VAL A 535 -4.93 26.52 26.93
CA VAL A 535 -5.24 26.72 28.36
C VAL A 535 -6.27 27.81 28.70
N ASN A 536 -6.31 28.89 27.91
CA ASN A 536 -7.16 30.04 28.17
C ASN A 536 -8.51 29.99 27.43
N THR A 537 -8.76 28.94 26.63
CA THR A 537 -10.00 28.83 25.87
C THR A 537 -11.22 28.85 26.81
N SER A 538 -12.24 29.62 26.43
CA SER A 538 -13.48 29.71 27.22
C SER A 538 -14.25 28.39 27.20
N LYS A 539 -14.20 27.68 26.07
CA LYS A 539 -14.92 26.45 25.80
C LYS A 539 -14.31 25.73 24.58
N LEU A 540 -14.29 24.41 24.61
CA LEU A 540 -13.95 23.57 23.46
C LEU A 540 -15.23 22.89 22.93
N ASN A 541 -15.53 23.08 21.65
CA ASN A 541 -16.63 22.42 20.96
C ASN A 541 -16.07 21.48 19.88
N ILE A 542 -16.42 20.19 19.94
CA ILE A 542 -16.02 19.16 18.96
C ILE A 542 -17.29 18.69 18.27
N ALA A 543 -17.49 19.03 17.00
CA ALA A 543 -18.72 18.72 16.28
C ALA A 543 -18.82 17.24 15.87
N LYS A 544 -20.03 16.76 15.59
CA LYS A 544 -20.24 15.41 15.04
C LYS A 544 -19.60 15.21 13.65
N GLY A 545 -19.41 16.31 12.90
CA GLY A 545 -19.02 16.31 11.49
C GLY A 545 -20.22 16.49 10.55
N GLU A 546 -20.00 17.06 9.37
CA GLU A 546 -21.06 17.42 8.42
C GLU A 546 -21.51 16.26 7.49
N GLY A 547 -20.85 15.09 7.56
CA GLY A 547 -21.18 13.94 6.71
C GLY A 547 -20.58 12.61 7.16
N PRO A 548 -20.92 11.49 6.49
CA PRO A 548 -20.31 10.19 6.75
C PRO A 548 -18.80 10.27 6.53
N ASN A 549 -18.02 9.82 7.53
CA ASN A 549 -16.55 9.88 7.57
C ASN A 549 -15.93 11.29 7.66
N GLN A 550 -16.70 12.32 8.06
CA GLN A 550 -16.21 13.69 8.25
C GLN A 550 -16.21 14.11 9.72
N SER A 551 -15.85 13.21 10.64
CA SER A 551 -15.88 13.52 12.08
C SER A 551 -14.84 14.57 12.46
N ALA A 552 -15.23 15.50 13.33
CA ALA A 552 -14.28 16.36 14.02
C ALA A 552 -13.53 15.53 15.08
N ILE A 553 -12.20 15.66 15.09
CA ILE A 553 -11.33 14.88 15.96
C ILE A 553 -10.48 15.84 16.78
N LEU A 554 -10.56 15.74 18.10
CA LEU A 554 -9.53 16.23 19.00
C LEU A 554 -8.53 15.10 19.25
N ASN A 555 -7.26 15.35 18.95
CA ASN A 555 -6.18 14.43 19.31
C ASN A 555 -5.28 15.08 20.37
N LEU A 556 -5.27 14.49 21.57
CA LEU A 556 -4.50 14.98 22.71
C LEU A 556 -3.01 14.66 22.60
N SER A 557 -2.60 13.76 21.70
CA SER A 557 -1.19 13.36 21.49
C SER A 557 -0.46 12.93 22.78
N GLY A 558 -1.20 12.38 23.75
CA GLY A 558 -0.66 12.06 25.07
C GLY A 558 -0.28 13.26 25.94
N LYS A 559 -0.87 14.44 25.72
CA LYS A 559 -0.55 15.70 26.42
C LYS A 559 -1.67 16.17 27.33
N ASP A 560 -1.30 16.67 28.50
CA ASP A 560 -2.23 17.21 29.48
C ASP A 560 -2.83 18.54 29.02
N GLN A 561 -4.12 18.76 29.27
CA GLN A 561 -4.80 19.98 28.86
C GLN A 561 -5.64 20.57 29.99
N LYS A 562 -5.72 21.90 30.04
CA LYS A 562 -6.69 22.64 30.86
C LYS A 562 -7.68 23.34 29.94
N ILE A 563 -8.95 22.99 30.07
CA ILE A 563 -10.04 23.45 29.21
C ILE A 563 -11.26 23.67 30.10
N LYS A 564 -11.75 24.90 30.24
CA LYS A 564 -12.82 25.20 31.22
C LYS A 564 -14.06 24.32 31.06
N LYS A 565 -14.51 24.15 29.82
CA LYS A 565 -15.69 23.35 29.45
C LYS A 565 -15.43 22.65 28.11
N ILE A 566 -15.77 21.37 28.03
CA ILE A 566 -15.63 20.54 26.83
C ILE A 566 -17.01 20.06 26.41
N ASN A 567 -17.39 20.34 25.18
CA ASN A 567 -18.58 19.82 24.54
C ASN A 567 -18.14 18.86 23.42
N ASN A 568 -18.22 17.56 23.67
CA ASN A 568 -17.82 16.55 22.70
C ASN A 568 -19.04 15.96 21.99
N GLU A 569 -19.20 16.23 20.70
CA GLU A 569 -20.12 15.52 19.78
C GLU A 569 -19.36 14.70 18.71
N GLY A 570 -18.04 14.90 18.59
CA GLY A 570 -17.15 14.20 17.67
C GLY A 570 -16.33 13.10 18.34
N ILE A 571 -15.02 13.08 18.09
CA ILE A 571 -14.09 12.07 18.61
C ILE A 571 -12.98 12.75 19.40
N ILE A 572 -12.69 12.23 20.61
CA ILE A 572 -11.49 12.53 21.37
C ILE A 572 -10.59 11.31 21.35
N LEU A 573 -9.35 11.49 20.93
CA LEU A 573 -8.30 10.49 21.02
C LEU A 573 -7.35 10.84 22.16
N ILE A 574 -7.05 9.87 23.03
CA ILE A 574 -6.03 10.04 24.08
C ILE A 574 -4.64 10.29 23.48
N ASN A 575 -4.34 9.66 22.34
CA ASN A 575 -3.10 9.79 21.59
C ASN A 575 -3.31 9.42 20.11
N ASP A 576 -2.27 9.57 19.28
CA ASP A 576 -2.27 9.20 17.86
C ASP A 576 -2.78 7.77 17.64
N LEU A 577 -3.66 7.57 16.64
CA LEU A 577 -4.06 6.24 16.21
C LEU A 577 -2.83 5.44 15.74
N ASN A 578 -2.75 4.17 16.11
CA ASN A 578 -1.62 3.28 15.87
C ASN A 578 -0.29 3.78 16.45
N ALA A 579 -0.32 4.53 17.56
CA ALA A 579 0.89 4.90 18.29
C ALA A 579 1.71 3.65 18.66
N THR A 580 3.04 3.75 18.57
CA THR A 580 3.96 2.64 18.87
C THR A 580 4.14 2.40 20.37
N SER A 581 3.63 3.27 21.22
CA SER A 581 3.76 3.19 22.67
C SER A 581 2.52 3.73 23.36
N LYS A 582 2.14 3.08 24.47
CA LYS A 582 1.04 3.52 25.33
C LYS A 582 1.40 4.82 26.03
N VAL A 583 0.38 5.63 26.31
CA VAL A 583 0.49 6.79 27.21
C VAL A 583 -0.03 6.37 28.59
N GLU A 584 0.83 6.40 29.61
CA GLU A 584 0.43 5.97 30.96
C GLU A 584 -0.78 6.76 31.48
N LYS A 585 -0.76 8.08 31.32
CA LYS A 585 -1.80 8.98 31.83
C LYS A 585 -1.88 10.27 31.03
N VAL A 586 -3.10 10.72 30.74
CA VAL A 586 -3.43 12.05 30.20
C VAL A 586 -4.47 12.70 31.08
N THR A 587 -4.21 13.92 31.56
CA THR A 587 -5.11 14.70 32.40
C THR A 587 -5.72 15.86 31.63
N VAL A 588 -7.04 15.88 31.54
CA VAL A 588 -7.82 16.98 30.97
C VAL A 588 -8.62 17.63 32.09
N THR A 589 -8.21 18.83 32.50
CA THR A 589 -8.91 19.63 33.52
C THR A 589 -10.05 20.40 32.88
N GLY A 590 -11.23 20.35 33.50
CA GLY A 590 -12.46 20.92 32.93
C GLY A 590 -13.70 20.09 33.19
N ASN A 591 -14.87 20.68 32.96
CA ASN A 591 -16.13 19.91 32.94
C ASN A 591 -16.40 19.37 31.53
N MET A 592 -16.85 18.11 31.42
CA MET A 592 -17.12 17.42 30.16
C MET A 592 -18.62 17.20 29.93
N ASP A 593 -19.11 17.55 28.74
CA ASP A 593 -20.39 17.08 28.19
C ASP A 593 -20.11 16.13 27.01
N ASN A 594 -20.36 14.84 27.21
CA ASN A 594 -20.02 13.81 26.22
C ASN A 594 -21.26 13.27 25.46
N ARG A 595 -21.41 13.68 24.21
CA ARG A 595 -22.33 13.14 23.17
C ARG A 595 -21.60 12.30 22.12
N GLY A 596 -20.29 12.52 21.97
CA GLY A 596 -19.41 11.87 21.00
C GLY A 596 -18.70 10.64 21.56
N MET A 597 -17.50 10.37 21.04
CA MET A 597 -16.68 9.22 21.40
C MET A 597 -15.38 9.67 22.09
N LEU A 598 -14.97 8.99 23.15
CA LEU A 598 -13.62 9.02 23.72
C LEU A 598 -12.96 7.67 23.48
N ILE A 599 -11.81 7.66 22.82
CA ILE A 599 -11.05 6.44 22.50
C ILE A 599 -9.78 6.40 23.34
N LEU A 600 -9.68 5.38 24.19
CA LEU A 600 -8.51 5.11 25.02
C LEU A 600 -7.58 4.08 24.36
N ASN A 601 -8.13 3.10 23.67
CA ASN A 601 -7.38 2.06 22.96
C ASN A 601 -6.95 2.49 21.55
N ASN A 602 -6.10 3.51 21.47
CA ASN A 602 -5.66 4.10 20.20
C ASN A 602 -4.60 3.27 19.44
N CYS A 603 -4.12 2.15 19.98
CA CYS A 603 -3.02 1.35 19.45
C CYS A 603 -3.21 -0.14 19.74
N GLN A 604 -2.38 -0.99 19.12
CA GLN A 604 -2.32 -2.42 19.48
C GLN A 604 -1.47 -2.62 20.73
N ASN A 605 -1.88 -3.54 21.62
CA ASN A 605 -1.15 -3.92 22.83
C ASN A 605 -0.82 -2.73 23.76
N CYS A 606 -1.72 -1.75 23.83
CA CYS A 606 -1.55 -0.58 24.68
C CYS A 606 -2.61 -0.47 25.76
N GLU A 607 -3.17 -1.60 26.19
CA GLU A 607 -4.06 -1.65 27.34
C GLU A 607 -3.36 -1.11 28.59
N GLY A 608 -4.11 -0.41 29.43
CA GLY A 608 -3.58 0.18 30.67
C GLY A 608 -3.37 1.70 30.60
N GLN A 609 -3.91 2.38 29.59
CA GLN A 609 -3.83 3.84 29.49
C GLN A 609 -4.88 4.50 30.37
N THR A 610 -4.54 5.63 30.97
CA THR A 610 -5.46 6.35 31.86
C THR A 610 -5.82 7.72 31.29
N TYR A 611 -7.11 7.98 31.08
CA TYR A 611 -7.63 9.33 30.85
C TYR A 611 -8.23 9.86 32.15
N VAL A 612 -7.80 11.05 32.56
CA VAL A 612 -8.33 11.73 33.73
C VAL A 612 -9.13 12.94 33.31
N GLN A 613 -10.44 12.88 33.54
CA GLN A 613 -11.28 14.08 33.56
C GLN A 613 -11.15 14.74 34.93
N ASN A 614 -10.31 15.78 35.01
CA ASN A 614 -10.20 16.57 36.23
C ASN A 614 -11.32 17.64 36.28
N GLY A 615 -12.54 17.17 36.54
CA GLY A 615 -13.78 17.93 36.68
C GLY A 615 -15.01 17.03 36.63
N ASP A 616 -16.20 17.63 36.47
CA ASP A 616 -17.46 16.88 36.32
C ASP A 616 -17.60 16.24 34.93
N TRP A 617 -18.30 15.11 34.86
CA TRP A 617 -18.63 14.38 33.63
C TRP A 617 -20.15 14.25 33.46
N MET A 618 -20.68 14.81 32.38
CA MET A 618 -22.09 14.69 31.99
C MET A 618 -22.22 13.89 30.70
N GLY A 619 -22.79 12.69 30.79
CA GLY A 619 -23.08 11.84 29.65
C GLY A 619 -24.40 12.20 28.99
N TYR A 620 -24.38 12.39 27.66
CA TYR A 620 -25.57 12.62 26.84
C TYR A 620 -25.70 11.54 25.74
N GLY A 621 -25.42 10.28 26.10
CA GLY A 621 -25.45 9.14 25.18
C GLY A 621 -24.16 8.90 24.39
N GLY A 622 -23.11 9.69 24.64
CA GLY A 622 -21.77 9.46 24.08
C GLY A 622 -21.13 8.16 24.58
N THR A 623 -20.03 7.75 23.94
CA THR A 623 -19.36 6.46 24.21
C THR A 623 -17.93 6.68 24.71
N VAL A 624 -17.48 5.84 25.65
CA VAL A 624 -16.06 5.66 25.99
C VAL A 624 -15.65 4.26 25.58
N GLN A 625 -14.58 4.15 24.80
CA GLN A 625 -14.02 2.89 24.33
C GLN A 625 -12.73 2.58 25.09
N PHE A 626 -12.71 1.41 25.72
CA PHE A 626 -11.60 0.86 26.50
C PHE A 626 -10.98 -0.33 25.76
N GLY A 627 -9.67 -0.50 25.89
CA GLY A 627 -8.96 -1.75 25.64
C GLY A 627 -8.68 -2.47 26.95
N ALA A 628 -8.88 -3.78 26.97
CA ALA A 628 -8.60 -4.61 28.14
C ALA A 628 -8.11 -6.01 27.73
N ILE A 629 -7.12 -6.54 28.45
CA ILE A 629 -6.76 -7.96 28.41
C ILE A 629 -7.66 -8.65 29.43
N LEU A 630 -8.86 -9.06 29.00
CA LEU A 630 -9.91 -9.58 29.88
C LEU A 630 -9.50 -10.92 30.53
N GLY A 631 -9.54 -10.93 31.87
CA GLY A 631 -9.18 -12.05 32.73
C GLY A 631 -9.82 -11.89 34.13
N ASP A 632 -9.03 -12.05 35.19
CA ASP A 632 -9.49 -11.90 36.58
C ASP A 632 -9.48 -10.42 37.04
N ASP A 633 -9.60 -10.17 38.34
CA ASP A 633 -9.59 -8.81 38.90
C ASP A 633 -8.31 -8.00 38.59
N ASN A 634 -7.21 -8.65 38.20
CA ASN A 634 -5.93 -8.02 37.88
C ASN A 634 -5.76 -7.75 36.37
N SER A 635 -6.83 -7.87 35.58
CA SER A 635 -6.81 -7.60 34.14
C SER A 635 -6.23 -6.21 33.85
N THR A 636 -5.26 -6.17 32.92
CA THR A 636 -4.74 -4.88 32.42
C THR A 636 -5.81 -4.24 31.55
N THR A 637 -6.22 -3.03 31.91
CA THR A 637 -7.30 -2.32 31.24
C THR A 637 -7.03 -0.83 31.24
N ASP A 638 -7.46 -0.16 30.18
CA ASP A 638 -7.59 1.28 30.16
C ASP A 638 -8.51 1.76 31.30
N LYS A 639 -8.30 3.00 31.75
CA LYS A 639 -9.05 3.61 32.85
C LYS A 639 -9.55 5.01 32.51
N LEU A 640 -10.74 5.32 33.01
CA LEU A 640 -11.32 6.67 33.05
C LEU A 640 -11.41 7.12 34.51
N GLU A 641 -10.60 8.09 34.91
CA GLU A 641 -10.66 8.71 36.24
C GLU A 641 -11.41 10.03 36.16
N ILE A 642 -12.43 10.22 36.99
CA ILE A 642 -13.24 11.44 37.04
C ILE A 642 -13.10 12.02 38.45
N THR A 643 -12.54 13.21 38.58
CA THR A 643 -12.32 13.82 39.91
C THR A 643 -13.61 14.46 40.46
N GLY A 644 -14.50 14.93 39.58
CA GLY A 644 -15.83 15.45 39.94
C GLY A 644 -16.91 14.36 40.01
N THR A 645 -18.14 14.77 39.73
CA THR A 645 -19.33 13.92 39.68
C THR A 645 -19.57 13.38 38.26
N ALA A 646 -20.00 12.11 38.14
CA ALA A 646 -20.44 11.51 36.89
C ALA A 646 -21.97 11.39 36.85
N LYS A 647 -22.61 12.01 35.87
CA LYS A 647 -24.06 12.09 35.71
C LYS A 647 -24.51 11.80 34.27
N GLY A 648 -25.81 11.64 34.06
CA GLY A 648 -26.39 11.41 32.74
C GLY A 648 -26.25 9.96 32.28
N ILE A 649 -25.96 9.73 31.00
CA ILE A 649 -25.75 8.39 30.43
C ILE A 649 -24.54 8.41 29.49
N THR A 650 -23.56 7.54 29.75
CA THR A 650 -22.40 7.30 28.88
C THR A 650 -22.33 5.81 28.54
N LYS A 651 -22.23 5.49 27.25
CA LYS A 651 -22.02 4.13 26.78
C LYS A 651 -20.58 3.68 27.02
N VAL A 652 -20.40 2.44 27.44
CA VAL A 652 -19.09 1.84 27.70
C VAL A 652 -18.89 0.67 26.75
N ARG A 653 -17.92 0.80 25.87
CA ARG A 653 -17.50 -0.25 24.94
C ARG A 653 -16.13 -0.76 25.35
N VAL A 654 -15.97 -2.07 25.40
CA VAL A 654 -14.70 -2.70 25.79
C VAL A 654 -14.26 -3.62 24.67
N ILE A 655 -13.02 -3.44 24.22
CA ILE A 655 -12.38 -4.26 23.20
C ILE A 655 -11.37 -5.18 23.90
N ASN A 656 -11.52 -6.48 23.70
CA ASN A 656 -10.59 -7.46 24.26
C ASN A 656 -9.27 -7.47 23.48
N GLY A 657 -8.16 -7.18 24.15
CA GLY A 657 -6.79 -7.18 23.63
C GLY A 657 -6.11 -8.55 23.66
N GLY A 658 -6.86 -9.64 23.45
CA GLY A 658 -6.33 -11.01 23.53
C GLY A 658 -6.40 -11.64 24.93
N GLY A 659 -7.22 -11.08 25.83
CA GLY A 659 -7.54 -11.72 27.11
C GLY A 659 -8.23 -13.07 26.93
N LEU A 660 -7.89 -14.01 27.80
CA LEU A 660 -8.36 -15.39 27.76
C LEU A 660 -9.68 -15.60 28.52
N GLY A 661 -10.10 -14.61 29.30
CA GLY A 661 -11.25 -14.70 30.19
C GLY A 661 -10.89 -15.41 31.50
N ALA A 662 -11.46 -14.93 32.61
CA ALA A 662 -11.42 -15.60 33.90
C ALA A 662 -12.56 -15.11 34.81
N LYS A 663 -12.71 -15.79 35.94
CA LYS A 663 -13.66 -15.38 36.98
C LYS A 663 -13.15 -14.15 37.72
N THR A 664 -14.00 -13.12 37.86
CA THR A 664 -13.72 -11.95 38.69
C THR A 664 -14.28 -12.14 40.10
N GLU A 665 -13.49 -11.87 41.14
CA GLU A 665 -13.95 -11.93 42.53
C GLU A 665 -14.54 -10.59 43.00
N GLN A 666 -13.87 -9.48 42.69
CA GLN A 666 -14.30 -8.10 42.92
C GLN A 666 -14.76 -7.41 41.64
N GLY A 667 -14.16 -7.71 40.49
CA GLY A 667 -14.40 -7.04 39.20
C GLY A 667 -13.20 -6.23 38.71
N ILE A 668 -13.10 -6.07 37.39
CA ILE A 668 -12.06 -5.30 36.69
C ILE A 668 -12.46 -3.82 36.70
N GLU A 669 -11.71 -2.97 37.38
CA GLU A 669 -12.02 -1.53 37.51
C GLU A 669 -11.77 -0.76 36.20
N LEU A 670 -12.82 -0.18 35.61
CA LEU A 670 -12.71 0.67 34.42
C LEU A 670 -12.78 2.15 34.73
N ILE A 671 -13.69 2.53 35.65
CA ILE A 671 -14.04 3.94 35.87
C ILE A 671 -14.00 4.23 37.36
N THR A 672 -13.25 5.26 37.72
CA THR A 672 -13.13 5.76 39.10
C THR A 672 -13.75 7.13 39.19
N THR A 673 -14.63 7.37 40.18
CA THR A 673 -15.16 8.72 40.44
C THR A 673 -14.84 9.16 41.86
N THR A 674 -14.28 10.35 42.01
CA THR A 674 -13.95 10.92 43.33
C THR A 674 -15.13 11.69 43.91
N GLY A 675 -15.81 12.51 43.11
CA GLY A 675 -17.01 13.26 43.50
C GLY A 675 -18.31 12.45 43.54
N GLY A 676 -18.30 11.21 43.03
CA GLY A 676 -19.45 10.30 43.01
C GLY A 676 -20.02 10.05 41.62
N SER A 677 -20.88 9.03 41.49
CA SER A 677 -21.51 8.63 40.23
C SER A 677 -22.99 8.37 40.45
N ASP A 678 -23.86 8.95 39.61
CA ASP A 678 -25.29 8.64 39.59
C ASP A 678 -25.50 7.18 39.14
N GLN A 679 -26.63 6.60 39.56
CA GLN A 679 -27.06 5.30 39.08
C GLN A 679 -27.37 5.38 37.58
N GLY A 680 -26.77 4.50 36.79
CA GLY A 680 -26.94 4.49 35.32
C GLY A 680 -26.09 5.53 34.58
N ALA A 681 -25.17 6.23 35.26
CA ALA A 681 -24.22 7.15 34.62
C ALA A 681 -23.42 6.48 33.48
N PHE A 682 -23.18 5.18 33.60
CA PHE A 682 -22.54 4.36 32.58
C PHE A 682 -23.40 3.13 32.25
N VAL A 683 -23.48 2.81 30.97
CA VAL A 683 -24.25 1.67 30.45
C VAL A 683 -23.41 0.89 29.46
N GLN A 684 -23.47 -0.44 29.53
CA GLN A 684 -22.73 -1.31 28.63
C GLN A 684 -23.24 -1.17 27.18
N ASP A 685 -22.31 -1.05 26.23
CA ASP A 685 -22.56 -1.01 24.78
C ASP A 685 -22.05 -2.29 24.12
N GLY A 686 -22.96 -3.24 23.89
CA GLY A 686 -22.65 -4.55 23.31
C GLY A 686 -22.20 -5.60 24.33
N ARG A 687 -21.99 -6.83 23.86
CA ARG A 687 -21.48 -7.94 24.67
C ARG A 687 -19.98 -7.81 24.89
N ILE A 688 -19.51 -8.16 26.09
CA ILE A 688 -18.10 -8.13 26.47
C ILE A 688 -17.70 -9.57 26.80
N VAL A 689 -16.91 -10.18 25.93
CA VAL A 689 -16.60 -11.61 25.99
C VAL A 689 -15.11 -11.89 25.86
N ALA A 690 -14.64 -12.90 26.59
CA ALA A 690 -13.30 -13.47 26.45
C ALA A 690 -13.32 -14.94 26.90
N GLY A 691 -12.75 -15.85 26.12
CA GLY A 691 -12.82 -17.28 26.43
C GLY A 691 -14.27 -17.76 26.46
N ASN A 692 -14.64 -18.52 27.50
CA ASN A 692 -16.04 -18.88 27.79
C ASN A 692 -16.73 -17.90 28.76
N TYR A 693 -16.14 -16.74 29.06
CA TYR A 693 -16.65 -15.80 30.05
C TYR A 693 -17.39 -14.64 29.38
N GLU A 694 -18.56 -14.30 29.94
CA GLU A 694 -19.28 -13.06 29.67
C GLU A 694 -19.01 -12.07 30.81
N TYR A 695 -18.72 -10.82 30.46
CA TYR A 695 -18.49 -9.73 31.41
C TYR A 695 -19.61 -8.70 31.33
N TYR A 696 -19.99 -8.17 32.49
CA TYR A 696 -21.03 -7.17 32.64
C TYR A 696 -20.50 -5.92 33.31
N LEU A 697 -20.84 -4.76 32.77
CA LEU A 697 -20.58 -3.50 33.44
C LEU A 697 -21.51 -3.37 34.66
N GLN A 698 -20.93 -3.08 35.81
CA GLN A 698 -21.63 -2.92 37.06
C GLN A 698 -21.10 -1.72 37.85
N GLN A 699 -22.01 -0.99 38.50
CA GLN A 699 -21.65 0.00 39.50
C GLN A 699 -21.26 -0.70 40.81
N GLY A 700 -20.09 -0.35 41.33
CA GLY A 700 -19.45 -1.03 42.46
C GLY A 700 -18.95 -2.43 42.12
N THR A 701 -18.12 -2.96 43.02
CA THR A 701 -17.58 -4.32 42.96
C THR A 701 -18.69 -5.38 42.92
N ALA A 702 -18.35 -6.62 42.57
CA ALA A 702 -19.25 -7.77 42.62
C ALA A 702 -19.91 -7.95 44.01
N GLN A 703 -19.27 -7.49 45.09
CA GLN A 703 -19.81 -7.52 46.46
C GLN A 703 -20.66 -6.30 46.84
N GLY A 704 -20.77 -5.29 45.96
CA GLY A 704 -21.52 -4.06 46.24
C GLY A 704 -20.74 -2.99 47.01
N ASN A 705 -19.42 -3.16 47.15
CA ASN A 705 -18.52 -2.12 47.68
C ASN A 705 -18.16 -1.11 46.59
N ASN A 706 -17.70 0.08 46.97
CA ASN A 706 -17.22 1.13 46.06
C ASN A 706 -18.24 1.55 44.98
N MET A 707 -19.51 1.78 45.38
CA MET A 707 -20.62 2.17 44.48
C MET A 707 -20.40 3.49 43.69
N LYS A 708 -19.31 4.20 43.92
CA LYS A 708 -18.90 5.36 43.12
C LYS A 708 -18.10 4.97 41.86
N ASN A 709 -17.52 3.77 41.83
CA ASN A 709 -16.70 3.26 40.72
C ASN A 709 -17.48 2.25 39.88
N TRP A 710 -16.97 1.94 38.68
CA TRP A 710 -17.57 0.96 37.78
C TRP A 710 -16.59 -0.12 37.37
N TYR A 711 -17.07 -1.35 37.38
CA TYR A 711 -16.28 -2.55 37.20
C TYR A 711 -16.90 -3.45 36.13
N LEU A 712 -16.09 -4.26 35.45
CA LEU A 712 -16.57 -5.43 34.71
C LEU A 712 -16.57 -6.64 35.63
N THR A 713 -17.68 -7.35 35.70
CA THR A 713 -17.81 -8.59 36.49
C THR A 713 -18.21 -9.75 35.59
N SER A 714 -17.61 -10.92 35.78
CA SER A 714 -17.99 -12.16 35.10
C SER A 714 -18.98 -13.02 35.91
N LYS A 715 -19.67 -12.41 36.89
CA LYS A 715 -20.65 -13.03 37.81
C LYS A 715 -22.01 -12.33 37.75
N VAL A 716 -23.08 -13.05 38.05
CA VAL A 716 -24.45 -12.51 38.18
C VAL A 716 -24.78 -12.19 39.63
N LYS A 717 -25.33 -11.01 39.91
CA LYS A 717 -26.04 -10.70 41.17
C LYS A 717 -27.50 -11.18 41.11
N PRO A 718 -28.10 -11.68 42.21
CA PRO A 718 -27.64 -11.48 43.60
C PRO A 718 -27.00 -12.68 44.31
N ASP A 719 -27.04 -13.93 43.81
CA ASP A 719 -26.87 -15.06 44.74
C ASP A 719 -26.19 -16.33 44.21
N ASN A 720 -25.14 -16.24 43.40
CA ASN A 720 -24.30 -17.43 43.18
C ASN A 720 -22.90 -17.08 42.68
N ASN A 721 -21.90 -17.77 43.22
CA ASN A 721 -20.49 -17.66 42.83
C ASN A 721 -20.21 -18.30 41.43
N ILE A 722 -21.18 -18.23 40.52
CA ILE A 722 -21.28 -18.89 39.22
C ILE A 722 -20.93 -17.86 38.13
N HIS A 723 -20.02 -18.21 37.24
CA HIS A 723 -19.71 -17.42 36.04
C HIS A 723 -20.74 -17.69 34.95
N ILE A 724 -21.00 -16.71 34.07
CA ILE A 724 -21.87 -16.93 32.90
C ILE A 724 -21.04 -17.55 31.79
N SER A 725 -21.47 -18.74 31.35
CA SER A 725 -20.90 -19.40 30.16
C SER A 725 -21.50 -18.83 28.88
N ARG A 726 -20.69 -18.76 27.84
CA ARG A 726 -21.08 -18.25 26.52
C ARG A 726 -21.95 -19.24 25.75
N PRO A 727 -23.07 -18.84 25.12
CA PRO A 727 -23.91 -19.75 24.34
C PRO A 727 -23.19 -20.33 23.12
N GLU A 728 -22.13 -19.67 22.63
CA GLU A 728 -21.32 -20.17 21.51
C GLU A 728 -20.72 -21.56 21.82
N ALA A 729 -20.42 -21.86 23.09
CA ALA A 729 -19.86 -23.16 23.48
C ALA A 729 -20.77 -24.34 23.12
N GLY A 730 -22.10 -24.20 23.30
CA GLY A 730 -23.06 -25.23 22.91
C GLY A 730 -23.17 -25.39 21.38
N SER A 731 -23.03 -24.29 20.64
CA SER A 731 -23.06 -24.30 19.17
C SER A 731 -21.83 -25.01 18.57
N TYR A 732 -20.63 -24.78 19.12
CA TYR A 732 -19.44 -25.55 18.72
C TYR A 732 -19.57 -27.03 19.06
N ALA A 733 -20.07 -27.36 20.26
CA ALA A 733 -20.22 -28.73 20.71
C ALA A 733 -21.22 -29.54 19.86
N ILE A 734 -22.39 -28.97 19.53
CA ILE A 734 -23.39 -29.67 18.69
C ILE A 734 -22.95 -29.79 17.23
N ASN A 735 -22.21 -28.81 16.69
CA ASN A 735 -21.65 -28.92 15.35
C ASN A 735 -20.70 -30.12 15.27
N LEU A 736 -19.80 -30.26 16.25
CA LEU A 736 -18.86 -31.39 16.32
C LEU A 736 -19.56 -32.73 16.55
N ALA A 737 -20.56 -32.78 17.43
CA ALA A 737 -21.35 -33.98 17.68
C ALA A 737 -22.07 -34.44 16.40
N THR A 738 -22.74 -33.51 15.70
CA THR A 738 -23.44 -33.76 14.43
C THR A 738 -22.45 -34.25 13.37
N ALA A 739 -21.30 -33.60 13.22
CA ALA A 739 -20.28 -33.98 12.25
C ALA A 739 -19.80 -35.43 12.42
N ASN A 740 -19.86 -35.97 13.64
CA ASN A 740 -19.47 -37.35 13.94
C ASN A 740 -20.61 -38.37 13.83
N THR A 741 -21.89 -37.97 13.95
CA THR A 741 -23.00 -38.94 14.07
C THR A 741 -23.98 -38.94 12.91
N VAL A 742 -24.05 -37.86 12.13
CA VAL A 742 -25.14 -37.59 11.20
C VAL A 742 -25.22 -38.54 10.01
N PHE A 743 -24.08 -39.09 9.57
CA PHE A 743 -24.03 -40.03 8.44
C PHE A 743 -24.03 -41.51 8.85
N ASN A 744 -24.07 -41.80 10.16
CA ASN A 744 -24.02 -43.17 10.67
C ASN A 744 -25.11 -44.06 10.05
N MET A 745 -24.73 -45.28 9.69
CA MET A 745 -25.63 -46.28 9.12
C MET A 745 -25.65 -47.52 10.01
N ARG A 746 -26.77 -48.23 10.01
CA ARG A 746 -26.86 -49.66 10.34
C ARG A 746 -27.19 -50.43 9.09
N LEU A 747 -27.03 -51.75 9.13
CA LEU A 747 -27.41 -52.61 8.01
C LEU A 747 -28.83 -52.30 7.52
N GLN A 748 -29.79 -52.25 8.45
CA GLN A 748 -31.21 -52.04 8.15
C GLN A 748 -31.57 -50.62 7.72
N ASP A 749 -30.64 -49.67 7.84
CA ASP A 749 -30.87 -48.31 7.38
C ASP A 749 -30.51 -48.12 5.88
N ARG A 750 -29.84 -49.12 5.28
CA ARG A 750 -29.43 -49.16 3.87
C ARG A 750 -29.93 -50.41 3.12
N GLN A 751 -30.28 -51.47 3.85
CA GLN A 751 -30.82 -52.70 3.28
C GLN A 751 -32.11 -53.11 3.98
N GLY A 752 -33.15 -53.37 3.19
CA GLY A 752 -33.99 -54.55 3.37
C GLY A 752 -33.63 -55.50 2.23
N SER A 753 -33.20 -56.72 2.54
CA SER A 753 -32.72 -57.70 1.57
C SER A 753 -33.90 -58.46 0.93
N ASP A 754 -33.95 -58.59 -0.40
CA ASP A 754 -34.36 -59.81 -1.12
C ASP A 754 -34.13 -59.69 -2.63
N TRP A 755 -33.95 -60.87 -3.23
CA TRP A 755 -33.66 -61.25 -4.61
C TRP A 755 -34.53 -60.62 -5.71
N PHE A 756 -33.91 -60.37 -6.86
CA PHE A 756 -34.56 -60.29 -8.18
C PHE A 756 -33.97 -61.41 -9.06
N VAL A 757 -34.80 -62.39 -9.44
CA VAL A 757 -34.48 -63.33 -10.53
C VAL A 757 -35.16 -62.77 -11.77
N ASP A 758 -34.38 -62.50 -12.83
CA ASP A 758 -34.91 -62.04 -14.11
C ASP A 758 -35.96 -63.07 -14.61
N PRO A 759 -37.25 -62.69 -14.72
CA PRO A 759 -38.34 -63.63 -15.02
C PRO A 759 -38.30 -64.18 -16.46
N ILE A 760 -37.37 -63.70 -17.29
CA ILE A 760 -37.20 -64.13 -18.68
C ILE A 760 -35.93 -64.97 -18.85
N THR A 761 -34.85 -64.66 -18.12
CA THR A 761 -33.54 -65.31 -18.32
C THR A 761 -33.10 -66.26 -17.21
N GLY A 762 -33.69 -66.16 -16.01
CA GLY A 762 -33.29 -66.97 -14.86
C GLY A 762 -31.92 -66.61 -14.26
N GLU A 763 -31.27 -65.54 -14.73
CA GLU A 763 -30.02 -65.04 -14.16
C GLU A 763 -30.27 -64.06 -13.00
N SER A 764 -29.49 -64.20 -11.93
CA SER A 764 -29.43 -63.23 -10.84
C SER A 764 -28.67 -61.97 -11.30
N LYS A 765 -29.31 -60.81 -11.27
CA LYS A 765 -28.65 -59.50 -11.51
C LYS A 765 -28.53 -58.74 -10.20
N TYR A 766 -27.34 -58.18 -9.96
CA TYR A 766 -26.86 -57.77 -8.64
C TYR A 766 -26.71 -56.26 -8.44
N ASN A 767 -27.24 -55.45 -9.37
CA ASN A 767 -27.13 -53.99 -9.26
C ASN A 767 -28.37 -53.44 -8.55
N ASP A 768 -28.16 -52.77 -7.43
CA ASP A 768 -29.19 -51.99 -6.75
C ASP A 768 -28.73 -50.56 -6.48
N VAL A 769 -29.71 -49.66 -6.34
CA VAL A 769 -29.49 -48.31 -5.84
C VAL A 769 -30.49 -48.05 -4.75
N TRP A 770 -29.99 -47.57 -3.61
CA TRP A 770 -30.80 -47.14 -2.48
C TRP A 770 -30.59 -45.66 -2.20
N THR A 771 -31.66 -45.02 -1.73
CA THR A 771 -31.63 -43.65 -1.24
C THR A 771 -32.41 -43.57 0.06
N ARG A 772 -31.91 -42.77 1.02
CA ARG A 772 -32.61 -42.50 2.28
C ARG A 772 -32.61 -41.01 2.61
N ILE A 773 -33.69 -40.59 3.26
CA ILE A 773 -33.82 -39.28 3.89
C ILE A 773 -34.03 -39.47 5.39
N VAL A 774 -33.24 -38.76 6.20
CA VAL A 774 -33.36 -38.75 7.67
C VAL A 774 -33.61 -37.34 8.13
N ARG A 775 -34.59 -37.15 9.02
CA ARG A 775 -34.80 -35.89 9.71
C ARG A 775 -34.74 -36.13 11.22
N GLY A 776 -33.88 -35.38 11.90
CA GLY A 776 -33.67 -35.48 13.34
C GLY A 776 -33.95 -34.17 14.05
N HIS A 777 -34.53 -34.28 15.25
CA HIS A 777 -34.66 -33.20 16.22
C HIS A 777 -33.99 -33.63 17.53
N ASN A 778 -32.97 -32.88 17.96
CA ASN A 778 -32.18 -33.16 19.16
C ASN A 778 -32.27 -32.00 20.15
N GLN A 779 -32.39 -32.33 21.43
CA GLN A 779 -32.31 -31.37 22.53
C GLN A 779 -31.37 -31.87 23.62
N HIS A 780 -30.44 -31.01 24.05
CA HIS A 780 -29.45 -31.32 25.06
C HIS A 780 -29.11 -30.15 26.00
N THR A 781 -28.45 -30.48 27.10
CA THR A 781 -27.92 -29.52 28.09
C THR A 781 -26.41 -29.73 28.23
N MET A 782 -25.67 -28.63 28.38
CA MET A 782 -24.22 -28.68 28.58
C MET A 782 -23.84 -28.92 30.05
N SER A 783 -22.57 -29.24 30.31
CA SER A 783 -22.03 -29.51 31.64
C SER A 783 -22.14 -28.35 32.63
N ASP A 784 -22.24 -27.10 32.15
CA ASP A 784 -22.47 -25.90 32.96
C ASP A 784 -23.90 -25.81 33.54
N LYS A 785 -24.86 -26.58 33.00
CA LYS A 785 -26.30 -26.51 33.34
C LYS A 785 -26.97 -25.16 33.03
N GLN A 786 -26.27 -24.27 32.34
CA GLN A 786 -26.76 -22.96 31.89
C GLN A 786 -27.20 -23.00 30.43
N LEU A 787 -26.49 -23.77 29.60
CA LEU A 787 -26.68 -23.83 28.16
C LEU A 787 -27.60 -24.98 27.77
N LYS A 788 -28.66 -24.63 27.06
CA LYS A 788 -29.59 -25.58 26.45
C LYS A 788 -29.60 -25.38 24.95
N THR A 789 -29.41 -26.47 24.22
CA THR A 789 -29.31 -26.47 22.76
C THR A 789 -30.43 -27.29 22.16
N THR A 790 -31.03 -26.77 21.09
CA THR A 790 -31.96 -27.49 20.22
C THR A 790 -31.40 -27.50 18.80
N ALA A 791 -31.41 -28.64 18.14
CA ALA A 791 -30.87 -28.80 16.80
C ALA A 791 -31.82 -29.62 15.92
N ASP A 792 -31.98 -29.19 14.67
CA ASP A 792 -32.70 -29.90 13.63
C ASP A 792 -31.73 -30.20 12.49
N TYR A 793 -31.71 -31.44 12.02
CA TYR A 793 -30.88 -31.84 10.89
C TYR A 793 -31.65 -32.67 9.86
N THR A 794 -31.20 -32.60 8.62
CA THR A 794 -31.72 -33.38 7.50
C THR A 794 -30.56 -33.98 6.73
N VAL A 795 -30.63 -35.29 6.51
CA VAL A 795 -29.63 -36.08 5.80
C VAL A 795 -30.26 -36.66 4.55
N PHE A 796 -29.56 -36.56 3.43
CA PHE A 796 -29.82 -37.31 2.22
C PHE A 796 -28.63 -38.20 1.96
N GLN A 797 -28.85 -39.50 1.78
CA GLN A 797 -27.80 -40.46 1.43
C GLN A 797 -28.25 -41.35 0.29
N ILE A 798 -27.32 -41.64 -0.60
CA ILE A 798 -27.49 -42.53 -1.74
C ILE A 798 -26.34 -43.52 -1.77
N GLY A 799 -26.63 -44.76 -2.09
CA GLY A 799 -25.63 -45.79 -2.31
C GLY A 799 -26.14 -46.87 -3.23
N GLY A 800 -25.26 -47.83 -3.52
CA GLY A 800 -25.59 -48.97 -4.35
C GLY A 800 -24.52 -50.03 -4.28
N ASP A 801 -24.95 -51.27 -4.39
CA ASP A 801 -24.07 -52.43 -4.42
C ASP A 801 -23.40 -52.50 -5.81
N ILE A 802 -22.06 -52.59 -5.84
CA ILE A 802 -21.25 -52.59 -7.06
C ILE A 802 -20.57 -53.92 -7.34
N LEU A 803 -20.47 -54.78 -6.32
CA LEU A 803 -19.92 -56.12 -6.41
C LEU A 803 -20.67 -57.04 -5.45
N THR A 804 -20.99 -58.23 -5.95
CA THR A 804 -21.62 -59.29 -5.17
C THR A 804 -20.89 -60.60 -5.45
N ASP A 805 -20.58 -61.35 -4.40
CA ASP A 805 -19.80 -62.60 -4.46
C ASP A 805 -20.30 -63.60 -3.40
N SER A 806 -19.93 -64.88 -3.49
CA SER A 806 -20.27 -65.90 -2.49
C SER A 806 -19.10 -66.86 -2.26
N PHE A 807 -18.99 -67.41 -1.05
CA PHE A 807 -17.96 -68.40 -0.71
C PHE A 807 -18.51 -69.83 -0.72
N THR A 808 -19.84 -69.99 -0.65
CA THR A 808 -20.61 -71.22 -0.58
C THR A 808 -21.89 -71.08 -1.41
N ASP A 809 -22.67 -72.16 -1.52
CA ASP A 809 -23.97 -72.13 -2.23
C ASP A 809 -25.09 -71.42 -1.45
N LEU A 810 -24.83 -71.05 -0.18
CA LEU A 810 -25.83 -70.46 0.74
C LEU A 810 -25.53 -69.01 1.14
N ASP A 811 -24.26 -68.62 1.20
CA ASP A 811 -23.85 -67.30 1.68
C ASP A 811 -23.82 -66.26 0.56
N GLN A 812 -23.83 -64.97 0.93
CA GLN A 812 -23.66 -63.88 -0.02
C GLN A 812 -22.92 -62.71 0.61
N TRP A 813 -22.03 -62.12 -0.18
CA TRP A 813 -21.23 -60.96 0.15
C TRP A 813 -21.55 -59.81 -0.81
N TYR A 814 -21.77 -58.62 -0.26
CA TYR A 814 -22.07 -57.38 -0.99
C TYR A 814 -21.01 -56.34 -0.69
N PHE A 815 -20.60 -55.59 -1.71
CA PHE A 815 -19.73 -54.43 -1.59
C PHE A 815 -20.34 -53.26 -2.35
N GLY A 816 -20.42 -52.10 -1.70
CA GLY A 816 -21.10 -50.94 -2.26
C GLY A 816 -20.43 -49.61 -1.93
N LEU A 817 -20.86 -48.58 -2.64
CA LEU A 817 -20.44 -47.20 -2.44
C LEU A 817 -21.59 -46.39 -1.87
N THR A 818 -21.28 -45.40 -1.03
CA THR A 818 -22.26 -44.46 -0.48
C THR A 818 -21.76 -43.03 -0.57
N SER A 819 -22.68 -42.10 -0.75
CA SER A 819 -22.44 -40.67 -0.65
C SER A 819 -23.59 -40.01 0.11
N GLY A 820 -23.29 -38.95 0.85
CA GLY A 820 -24.29 -38.25 1.64
C GLY A 820 -24.12 -36.74 1.63
N TYR A 821 -25.23 -36.04 1.85
CA TYR A 821 -25.30 -34.62 2.12
C TYR A 821 -26.14 -34.39 3.39
N THR A 822 -25.74 -33.45 4.22
CA THR A 822 -26.49 -33.08 5.42
C THR A 822 -26.51 -31.58 5.64
N LYS A 823 -27.58 -31.11 6.25
CA LYS A 823 -27.71 -29.76 6.77
C LYS A 823 -28.31 -29.79 8.16
N GLN A 824 -27.71 -29.05 9.08
CA GLN A 824 -28.15 -28.90 10.46
C GLN A 824 -28.21 -27.41 10.84
N ASN A 825 -29.24 -27.05 11.60
CA ASN A 825 -29.39 -25.75 12.23
C ASN A 825 -29.60 -25.95 13.74
N SER A 826 -28.96 -25.14 14.57
CA SER A 826 -29.10 -25.24 16.03
C SER A 826 -29.19 -23.87 16.65
N ASN A 827 -29.86 -23.84 17.81
CA ASN A 827 -29.92 -22.67 18.66
C ASN A 827 -29.54 -23.08 20.09
N THR A 828 -28.52 -22.42 20.62
CA THR A 828 -28.08 -22.57 22.01
C THR A 828 -28.51 -21.33 22.78
N ARG A 829 -29.19 -21.50 23.91
CA ARG A 829 -29.58 -20.39 24.79
C ARG A 829 -29.00 -20.59 26.18
N ASN A 830 -28.44 -19.51 26.74
CA ASN A 830 -28.06 -19.46 28.15
C ASN A 830 -29.28 -18.99 28.98
N ASN A 831 -29.67 -19.76 30.00
CA ASN A 831 -30.82 -19.47 30.86
C ASN A 831 -30.57 -18.38 31.92
N LEU A 832 -29.31 -18.04 32.22
CA LEU A 832 -28.90 -16.99 33.15
C LEU A 832 -28.78 -15.63 32.45
N SER A 833 -28.04 -15.55 31.34
CA SER A 833 -27.83 -14.29 30.61
C SER A 833 -28.95 -13.96 29.63
N GLY A 834 -29.69 -14.96 29.17
CA GLY A 834 -30.71 -14.81 28.13
C GLY A 834 -30.14 -14.80 26.70
N TYR A 835 -28.83 -14.63 26.52
CA TYR A 835 -28.17 -14.62 25.21
C TYR A 835 -28.29 -15.96 24.48
N SER A 836 -28.27 -15.86 23.16
CA SER A 836 -28.34 -17.00 22.25
C SER A 836 -27.18 -17.07 21.27
N SER A 837 -26.94 -18.27 20.74
CA SER A 837 -26.00 -18.53 19.67
C SER A 837 -26.63 -19.47 18.66
N TYR A 838 -26.50 -19.12 17.38
CA TYR A 838 -26.92 -19.95 16.27
C TYR A 838 -25.74 -20.78 15.75
N GLY A 839 -25.99 -22.07 15.52
CA GLY A 839 -25.04 -22.99 14.91
C GLY A 839 -25.60 -23.53 13.60
N LYS A 840 -24.71 -23.76 12.63
CA LYS A 840 -25.04 -24.37 11.34
C LYS A 840 -23.95 -25.32 10.91
N VAL A 841 -24.34 -26.48 10.39
CA VAL A 841 -23.45 -27.46 9.75
C VAL A 841 -23.98 -27.81 8.37
N GLU A 842 -23.12 -27.74 7.36
CA GLU A 842 -23.36 -28.27 6.02
C GLU A 842 -22.26 -29.26 5.67
N GLY A 843 -22.63 -30.51 5.41
CA GLY A 843 -21.69 -31.62 5.37
C GLY A 843 -21.90 -32.56 4.21
N TYR A 844 -20.83 -33.23 3.83
CA TYR A 844 -20.83 -34.27 2.83
C TYR A 844 -20.05 -35.48 3.34
N SER A 845 -20.42 -36.65 2.84
CA SER A 845 -19.70 -37.91 3.08
C SER A 845 -19.56 -38.70 1.80
N VAL A 846 -18.45 -39.41 1.68
CA VAL A 846 -18.23 -40.46 0.68
C VAL A 846 -17.62 -41.66 1.40
N GLY A 847 -18.10 -42.85 1.09
CA GLY A 847 -17.59 -44.06 1.71
C GLY A 847 -17.92 -45.33 0.97
N ILE A 848 -17.45 -46.42 1.55
CA ILE A 848 -17.66 -47.78 1.09
C ILE A 848 -18.30 -48.60 2.21
N TYR A 849 -19.04 -49.62 1.84
CA TYR A 849 -19.63 -50.55 2.79
C TYR A 849 -19.58 -51.98 2.26
N SER A 850 -19.70 -52.94 3.17
CA SER A 850 -19.71 -54.36 2.87
C SER A 850 -20.66 -55.12 3.79
N THR A 851 -21.50 -55.99 3.21
CA THR A 851 -22.42 -56.88 3.95
C THR A 851 -22.08 -58.34 3.64
N TRP A 852 -22.02 -59.20 4.65
CA TRP A 852 -22.00 -60.65 4.50
C TRP A 852 -23.18 -61.28 5.23
N TYR A 853 -23.84 -62.26 4.60
CA TYR A 853 -24.91 -63.07 5.17
C TYR A 853 -24.55 -64.55 5.09
N GLN A 854 -24.83 -65.30 6.16
CA GLN A 854 -24.57 -66.74 6.24
C GLN A 854 -25.50 -67.59 5.36
N ASP A 855 -26.79 -67.24 5.29
CA ASP A 855 -27.78 -67.90 4.43
C ASP A 855 -28.75 -66.86 3.87
N THR A 856 -28.60 -66.54 2.59
CA THR A 856 -29.47 -65.57 1.90
C THR A 856 -30.75 -66.20 1.33
N GLN A 857 -30.82 -67.52 1.20
CA GLN A 857 -31.99 -68.20 0.64
C GLN A 857 -33.13 -68.32 1.66
N GLN A 858 -32.80 -68.58 2.92
CA GLN A 858 -33.79 -68.77 3.99
C GLN A 858 -33.90 -67.58 4.95
N ARG A 859 -33.08 -66.53 4.77
CA ARG A 859 -33.03 -65.35 5.65
C ARG A 859 -32.88 -65.71 7.14
N ILE A 860 -31.97 -66.63 7.42
CA ILE A 860 -31.66 -67.06 8.78
C ILE A 860 -30.14 -67.12 8.97
N GLY A 861 -29.67 -66.92 10.18
CA GLY A 861 -28.25 -67.05 10.51
C GLY A 861 -27.53 -65.73 10.72
N ALA A 862 -26.19 -65.80 10.77
CA ALA A 862 -25.34 -64.67 11.09
C ALA A 862 -25.21 -63.68 9.93
N TYR A 863 -25.03 -62.40 10.27
CA TYR A 863 -24.60 -61.38 9.32
C TYR A 863 -23.47 -60.53 9.89
N VAL A 864 -22.70 -59.93 8.98
CA VAL A 864 -21.67 -58.93 9.29
C VAL A 864 -21.82 -57.76 8.32
N ASP A 865 -21.96 -56.55 8.85
CA ASP A 865 -22.00 -55.30 8.10
C ASP A 865 -20.81 -54.42 8.51
N SER A 866 -20.16 -53.78 7.55
CA SER A 866 -19.10 -52.82 7.80
C SER A 866 -19.22 -51.62 6.86
N TRP A 867 -18.83 -50.45 7.35
CA TRP A 867 -18.72 -49.27 6.51
C TRP A 867 -17.59 -48.35 6.98
N ILE A 868 -17.01 -47.62 6.05
CA ILE A 868 -16.04 -46.56 6.30
C ILE A 868 -16.35 -45.36 5.41
N MET A 869 -16.40 -44.17 6.01
CA MET A 869 -16.70 -42.92 5.31
C MET A 869 -15.67 -41.85 5.65
N TYR A 870 -15.29 -41.07 4.66
CA TYR A 870 -14.63 -39.78 4.85
C TYR A 870 -15.69 -38.68 4.83
N ASN A 871 -15.67 -37.80 5.82
CA ASN A 871 -16.68 -36.78 6.03
C ASN A 871 -16.01 -35.40 6.10
N TRP A 872 -16.62 -34.40 5.49
CA TRP A 872 -16.16 -33.00 5.54
C TRP A 872 -17.33 -32.04 5.66
N PHE A 873 -17.14 -31.01 6.49
CA PHE A 873 -18.20 -30.10 6.91
C PHE A 873 -17.73 -28.65 6.94
N HIS A 874 -18.65 -27.76 6.57
CA HIS A 874 -18.57 -26.34 6.78
C HIS A 874 -19.44 -25.98 7.98
N ASN A 875 -18.82 -25.39 8.99
CA ASN A 875 -19.46 -25.05 10.25
C ASN A 875 -19.55 -23.53 10.39
N THR A 876 -20.65 -23.06 10.96
CA THR A 876 -20.83 -21.65 11.31
C THR A 876 -21.34 -21.55 12.74
N VAL A 877 -20.81 -20.59 13.48
CA VAL A 877 -21.29 -20.21 14.81
C VAL A 877 -21.49 -18.69 14.80
N GLN A 878 -22.63 -18.23 15.28
CA GLN A 878 -22.92 -16.80 15.38
C GLN A 878 -23.56 -16.51 16.73
N GLY A 879 -22.81 -15.81 17.57
CA GLY A 879 -23.32 -15.25 18.81
C GLY A 879 -24.22 -14.06 18.57
N GLU A 880 -25.23 -13.88 19.41
CA GLU A 880 -26.00 -12.63 19.45
C GLU A 880 -25.03 -11.45 19.69
N GLN A 881 -25.16 -10.36 18.92
CA GLN A 881 -24.30 -9.16 18.97
C GLN A 881 -22.80 -9.39 18.70
N LEU A 882 -22.39 -10.58 18.24
CA LEU A 882 -21.00 -10.91 17.91
C LEU A 882 -20.84 -11.15 16.41
N ALA A 883 -19.59 -11.11 15.96
CA ALA A 883 -19.24 -11.48 14.58
C ALA A 883 -19.57 -12.96 14.31
N GLN A 884 -19.82 -13.28 13.04
CA GLN A 884 -20.03 -14.65 12.60
C GLN A 884 -18.69 -15.36 12.43
N GLU A 885 -18.58 -16.56 13.00
CA GLU A 885 -17.39 -17.41 12.96
C GLU A 885 -17.60 -18.59 12.01
N LYS A 886 -16.62 -18.86 11.15
CA LYS A 886 -16.67 -19.94 10.14
C LYS A 886 -15.42 -20.80 10.23
N TYR A 887 -15.60 -22.12 10.23
CA TYR A 887 -14.52 -23.10 10.32
C TYR A 887 -14.92 -24.43 9.65
N HIS A 888 -13.95 -25.32 9.48
CA HIS A 888 -14.16 -26.63 8.85
C HIS A 888 -13.97 -27.76 9.87
N SER A 889 -14.65 -28.88 9.63
CA SER A 889 -14.37 -30.14 10.31
C SER A 889 -14.30 -31.28 9.31
N GLN A 890 -13.42 -32.24 9.55
CA GLN A 890 -13.22 -33.38 8.65
C GLN A 890 -12.65 -34.59 9.39
N GLY A 891 -12.89 -35.78 8.84
CA GLY A 891 -12.28 -37.01 9.35
C GLY A 891 -13.02 -38.28 8.94
N ILE A 892 -12.56 -39.38 9.52
CA ILE A 892 -13.01 -40.72 9.16
C ILE A 892 -14.00 -41.21 10.21
N THR A 893 -15.09 -41.82 9.74
CA THR A 893 -15.98 -42.63 10.56
C THR A 893 -16.00 -44.05 10.03
N ALA A 894 -16.00 -45.04 10.91
CA ALA A 894 -16.03 -46.45 10.55
C ALA A 894 -16.93 -47.25 11.49
N SER A 895 -17.48 -48.35 11.01
CA SER A 895 -18.36 -49.23 11.78
C SER A 895 -18.18 -50.69 11.42
N LEU A 896 -18.40 -51.54 12.42
CA LEU A 896 -18.58 -52.97 12.27
C LEU A 896 -19.83 -53.37 13.07
N GLU A 897 -20.77 -54.01 12.39
CA GLU A 897 -22.02 -54.52 12.92
C GLU A 897 -22.10 -56.02 12.66
N THR A 898 -22.67 -56.76 13.61
CA THR A 898 -22.97 -58.17 13.47
C THR A 898 -24.28 -58.49 14.19
N GLY A 899 -24.99 -59.48 13.69
CA GLY A 899 -26.18 -60.00 14.36
C GLY A 899 -26.53 -61.39 13.86
N TYR A 900 -27.61 -61.93 14.41
CA TYR A 900 -28.08 -63.26 14.05
C TYR A 900 -29.60 -63.23 13.87
N GLU A 901 -30.08 -63.63 12.70
CA GLU A 901 -31.50 -63.70 12.41
C GLU A 901 -32.05 -65.09 12.74
N TYR A 902 -33.04 -65.12 13.63
CA TYR A 902 -33.69 -66.35 14.06
C TYR A 902 -35.18 -66.29 13.74
N ASN A 903 -35.66 -67.20 12.88
CA ASN A 903 -37.09 -67.42 12.67
C ASN A 903 -37.67 -68.10 13.92
N ALA A 904 -38.46 -67.35 14.68
CA ALA A 904 -39.04 -67.80 15.95
C ALA A 904 -40.36 -68.55 15.76
N ALA A 905 -41.12 -68.22 14.72
CA ALA A 905 -42.39 -68.88 14.39
C ALA A 905 -42.83 -68.55 12.96
N SER A 906 -43.52 -69.49 12.33
CA SER A 906 -44.20 -69.31 11.04
C SER A 906 -45.64 -69.79 11.16
N TYR A 907 -46.61 -68.98 10.72
CA TYR A 907 -48.03 -69.35 10.76
C TYR A 907 -48.81 -68.78 9.57
N LEU A 908 -49.85 -69.52 9.16
CA LEU A 908 -50.74 -69.11 8.07
C LEU A 908 -52.01 -68.45 8.65
N ALA A 909 -52.22 -67.17 8.34
CA ALA A 909 -53.41 -66.41 8.72
C ALA A 909 -54.57 -66.65 7.73
N ALA A 910 -55.79 -66.25 8.13
CA ALA A 910 -56.98 -66.34 7.28
C ALA A 910 -56.76 -65.63 5.92
N GLU A 911 -57.41 -66.12 4.86
CA GLU A 911 -57.28 -65.65 3.46
C GLU A 911 -55.96 -65.96 2.75
N GLY A 912 -55.10 -66.83 3.32
CA GLY A 912 -53.87 -67.28 2.64
C GLY A 912 -52.71 -66.31 2.78
N ILE A 913 -52.60 -65.65 3.94
CA ILE A 913 -51.47 -64.77 4.28
C ILE A 913 -50.50 -65.53 5.18
N GLN A 914 -49.28 -65.79 4.70
CA GLN A 914 -48.20 -66.36 5.51
C GLN A 914 -47.60 -65.26 6.39
N SER A 915 -47.30 -65.58 7.64
CA SER A 915 -46.70 -64.68 8.63
C SER A 915 -45.50 -65.33 9.31
N ASP A 916 -44.31 -64.77 9.10
CA ASP A 916 -43.05 -65.27 9.64
C ASP A 916 -42.49 -64.27 10.67
N VAL A 917 -42.18 -64.77 11.87
CA VAL A 917 -41.76 -63.96 13.03
C VAL A 917 -40.25 -64.11 13.22
N TYR A 918 -39.53 -63.00 13.21
CA TYR A 918 -38.07 -62.97 13.38
C TYR A 918 -37.66 -62.24 14.66
N ILE A 919 -36.63 -62.79 15.31
CA ILE A 919 -35.92 -62.16 16.41
C ILE A 919 -34.46 -62.03 16.01
N ARG A 920 -33.90 -60.82 16.17
CA ARG A 920 -32.55 -60.50 15.73
C ARG A 920 -31.79 -59.74 16.82
N PRO A 921 -30.97 -60.42 17.63
CA PRO A 921 -29.92 -59.75 18.40
C PRO A 921 -28.90 -59.09 17.46
N GLN A 922 -28.48 -57.87 17.79
CA GLN A 922 -27.53 -57.08 17.01
C GLN A 922 -26.51 -56.37 17.91
N PHE A 923 -25.28 -56.28 17.42
CA PHE A 923 -24.17 -55.60 18.06
C PHE A 923 -23.41 -54.77 17.04
N GLN A 924 -23.13 -53.50 17.34
CA GLN A 924 -22.40 -52.60 16.46
C GLN A 924 -21.37 -51.78 17.24
N ILE A 925 -20.17 -51.64 16.69
CA ILE A 925 -19.12 -50.73 17.17
C ILE A 925 -18.83 -49.70 16.08
N LYS A 926 -18.80 -48.42 16.45
CA LYS A 926 -18.46 -47.29 15.59
C LYS A 926 -17.26 -46.54 16.12
N TRP A 927 -16.29 -46.25 15.27
CA TRP A 927 -15.19 -45.33 15.53
C TRP A 927 -15.45 -44.00 14.83
N LEU A 928 -15.55 -42.93 15.62
CA LEU A 928 -15.95 -41.59 15.17
C LEU A 928 -14.79 -40.61 15.39
N ASP A 929 -14.06 -40.24 14.33
CA ASP A 929 -12.88 -39.38 14.40
C ASP A 929 -12.95 -38.17 13.44
N VAL A 930 -14.10 -37.52 13.36
CA VAL A 930 -14.23 -36.20 12.70
C VAL A 930 -13.77 -35.13 13.68
N LYS A 931 -12.78 -34.33 13.27
CA LYS A 931 -12.16 -33.26 14.08
C LYS A 931 -12.52 -31.90 13.50
N ALA A 932 -12.83 -30.94 14.36
CA ALA A 932 -12.91 -29.53 13.97
C ALA A 932 -11.52 -28.92 13.94
N ASN A 933 -11.25 -28.06 12.97
CA ASN A 933 -10.03 -27.26 12.95
C ASN A 933 -10.04 -26.28 14.13
N ASP A 934 -8.87 -26.05 14.71
CA ASP A 934 -8.68 -25.01 15.71
C ASP A 934 -8.98 -23.64 15.08
N HIS A 935 -9.69 -22.78 15.82
CA HIS A 935 -10.18 -21.50 15.33
C HIS A 935 -9.93 -20.40 16.36
N ILE A 936 -9.61 -19.18 15.91
CA ILE A 936 -9.54 -17.99 16.76
C ILE A 936 -10.66 -17.06 16.34
N GLU A 937 -11.58 -16.78 17.27
CA GLU A 937 -12.70 -15.88 17.03
C GLU A 937 -12.23 -14.42 16.84
N HIS A 938 -13.08 -13.58 16.25
CA HIS A 938 -12.79 -12.14 16.10
C HIS A 938 -12.54 -11.42 17.43
N ASN A 939 -13.05 -11.95 18.54
CA ASN A 939 -12.83 -11.44 19.90
C ASN A 939 -11.54 -11.96 20.56
N GLY A 940 -10.73 -12.76 19.85
CA GLY A 940 -9.48 -13.33 20.33
C GLY A 940 -9.59 -14.69 21.04
N THR A 941 -10.78 -15.27 21.16
CA THR A 941 -10.97 -16.56 21.85
C THR A 941 -10.46 -17.72 20.99
N HIS A 942 -9.62 -18.58 21.57
CA HIS A 942 -9.16 -19.82 20.92
C HIS A 942 -10.16 -20.94 21.15
N VAL A 943 -10.60 -21.62 20.09
CA VAL A 943 -11.65 -22.64 20.14
C VAL A 943 -11.15 -23.93 19.53
N TYR A 944 -11.26 -25.04 20.27
CA TYR A 944 -10.90 -26.38 19.80
C TYR A 944 -11.90 -27.44 20.28
N GLY A 945 -12.13 -28.43 19.42
CA GLY A 945 -13.12 -29.49 19.64
C GLY A 945 -12.67 -30.55 20.64
N LYS A 946 -13.62 -31.08 21.44
CA LYS A 946 -13.39 -32.19 22.37
C LYS A 946 -14.28 -33.38 22.04
N GLY A 947 -13.74 -34.59 22.25
CA GLY A 947 -14.45 -35.85 22.00
C GLY A 947 -13.97 -36.63 20.78
N ASN A 948 -12.90 -36.18 20.12
CA ASN A 948 -12.30 -36.85 18.95
C ASN A 948 -11.96 -38.33 19.22
N GLY A 949 -12.10 -39.19 18.22
CA GLY A 949 -11.87 -40.62 18.31
C GLY A 949 -12.80 -41.30 19.32
N ASN A 950 -14.07 -40.91 19.35
CA ASN A 950 -15.08 -41.53 20.20
C ASN A 950 -15.43 -42.92 19.64
N ILE A 951 -15.40 -43.93 20.50
CA ILE A 951 -15.96 -45.25 20.19
C ILE A 951 -17.39 -45.29 20.72
N GLN A 952 -18.35 -45.57 19.85
CA GLN A 952 -19.75 -45.81 20.18
C GLN A 952 -20.09 -47.29 20.00
N THR A 953 -20.57 -47.92 21.06
CA THR A 953 -21.08 -49.30 21.04
C THR A 953 -22.60 -49.28 21.06
N ASN A 954 -23.23 -50.16 20.31
CA ASN A 954 -24.68 -50.32 20.25
C ASN A 954 -25.03 -51.79 20.42
N LEU A 955 -25.83 -52.11 21.44
CA LEU A 955 -26.34 -53.46 21.70
C LEU A 955 -27.85 -53.44 21.59
N GLY A 956 -28.40 -54.27 20.70
CA GLY A 956 -29.79 -54.17 20.29
C GLY A 956 -30.49 -55.50 20.11
N MET A 957 -31.81 -55.44 20.11
CA MET A 957 -32.66 -56.55 19.69
C MET A 957 -33.80 -56.01 18.83
N ARG A 958 -33.97 -56.61 17.65
CA ARG A 958 -35.05 -56.34 16.70
C ARG A 958 -36.05 -57.49 16.69
N PHE A 959 -37.32 -57.13 16.61
CA PHE A 959 -38.45 -58.03 16.46
C PHE A 959 -39.21 -57.63 15.21
N SER A 960 -39.46 -58.57 14.30
CA SER A 960 -40.21 -58.27 13.07
C SER A 960 -41.15 -59.39 12.68
N VAL A 961 -42.16 -59.04 11.88
CA VAL A 961 -43.17 -59.97 11.37
C VAL A 961 -43.33 -59.76 9.88
N GLU A 962 -42.75 -60.64 9.06
CA GLU A 962 -42.92 -60.59 7.61
C GLU A 962 -44.27 -61.20 7.21
N ARG A 963 -45.01 -60.52 6.33
CA ARG A 963 -46.33 -60.96 5.85
C ARG A 963 -46.42 -60.92 4.32
N TYR A 964 -46.90 -62.00 3.72
CA TYR A 964 -47.12 -62.10 2.26
C TYR A 964 -48.27 -63.05 1.90
N ASN A 965 -48.90 -62.85 0.74
CA ASN A 965 -50.03 -63.66 0.29
C ASN A 965 -49.56 -64.83 -0.57
N ILE A 966 -49.81 -66.07 -0.14
CA ILE A 966 -49.38 -67.28 -0.85
C ILE A 966 -50.25 -67.63 -2.08
N ARG A 967 -51.36 -66.91 -2.30
CA ARG A 967 -52.33 -67.15 -3.40
C ARG A 967 -52.31 -66.07 -4.48
N SER A 968 -51.44 -65.07 -4.38
CA SER A 968 -51.35 -63.96 -5.33
C SER A 968 -50.02 -64.02 -6.07
N ASP A 969 -50.04 -63.82 -7.39
CA ASP A 969 -48.81 -63.63 -8.20
C ASP A 969 -48.10 -62.29 -7.88
N SER A 970 -48.61 -61.49 -6.93
CA SER A 970 -47.99 -60.24 -6.51
C SER A 970 -46.83 -60.49 -5.55
N THR A 971 -45.70 -59.83 -5.79
CA THR A 971 -44.50 -59.87 -4.92
C THR A 971 -44.65 -59.01 -3.66
N ASN A 972 -45.87 -58.69 -3.23
CA ASN A 972 -46.11 -57.74 -2.14
C ASN A 972 -45.82 -58.42 -0.79
N ARG A 973 -44.76 -57.95 -0.11
CA ARG A 973 -44.42 -58.35 1.26
C ARG A 973 -44.32 -57.12 2.15
N ILE A 974 -44.74 -57.24 3.41
CA ILE A 974 -44.67 -56.17 4.40
C ILE A 974 -44.11 -56.73 5.70
N GLU A 975 -43.16 -56.01 6.31
CA GLU A 975 -42.50 -56.35 7.55
C GLU A 975 -42.54 -55.16 8.54
N PRO A 976 -43.57 -55.05 9.39
CA PRO A 976 -43.49 -54.23 10.59
C PRO A 976 -42.42 -54.73 11.55
N PHE A 977 -41.70 -53.81 12.19
CA PHE A 977 -40.68 -54.13 13.17
C PHE A 977 -40.62 -53.16 14.35
N ALA A 978 -40.07 -53.66 15.46
CA ALA A 978 -39.70 -52.89 16.64
C ALA A 978 -38.27 -53.23 17.07
N GLU A 979 -37.48 -52.23 17.43
CA GLU A 979 -36.12 -52.41 17.96
C GLU A 979 -35.96 -51.68 19.29
N VAL A 980 -35.20 -52.30 20.19
CA VAL A 980 -34.72 -51.67 21.41
C VAL A 980 -33.21 -51.77 21.42
N ASN A 981 -32.54 -50.64 21.64
CA ASN A 981 -31.09 -50.57 21.59
C ASN A 981 -30.51 -49.79 22.79
N TRP A 982 -29.37 -50.24 23.30
CA TRP A 982 -28.55 -49.51 24.26
C TRP A 982 -27.27 -49.02 23.58
N LEU A 983 -27.09 -47.69 23.58
CA LEU A 983 -25.94 -47.02 23.00
C LEU A 983 -25.00 -46.52 24.11
N HIS A 984 -23.73 -46.87 24.01
CA HIS A 984 -22.67 -46.43 24.92
C HIS A 984 -21.59 -45.64 24.17
N ASN A 985 -21.23 -44.45 24.66
CA ASN A 985 -20.14 -43.61 24.12
C ASN A 985 -18.97 -43.55 25.12
N THR A 986 -17.76 -43.81 24.63
CA THR A 986 -16.52 -43.71 25.43
C THR A 986 -16.14 -42.25 25.76
N LYS A 987 -16.57 -41.29 24.94
CA LYS A 987 -16.29 -39.86 25.11
C LYS A 987 -17.56 -39.02 24.93
N GLN A 988 -17.59 -37.87 25.59
CA GLN A 988 -18.60 -36.82 25.38
C GLN A 988 -18.06 -35.77 24.41
N TYR A 989 -18.86 -35.38 23.43
CA TYR A 989 -18.53 -34.25 22.57
C TYR A 989 -18.67 -32.93 23.34
N GLY A 990 -17.77 -32.00 23.04
CA GLY A 990 -17.71 -30.71 23.68
C GLY A 990 -16.76 -29.77 22.98
N VAL A 991 -16.46 -28.67 23.65
CA VAL A 991 -15.58 -27.61 23.17
C VAL A 991 -14.70 -27.16 24.32
N ASN A 992 -13.50 -26.71 23.97
CA ASN A 992 -12.68 -25.90 24.83
C ASN A 992 -12.58 -24.49 24.23
N MET A 993 -12.94 -23.49 25.02
CA MET A 993 -12.80 -22.08 24.66
C MET A 993 -11.72 -21.51 25.55
N THR A 994 -10.51 -21.56 25.03
CA THR A 994 -9.25 -21.27 25.71
C THR A 994 -8.95 -22.27 26.84
N ASP A 995 -9.42 -21.99 28.06
CA ASP A 995 -9.14 -22.74 29.29
C ASP A 995 -10.41 -23.36 29.90
N ALA A 996 -11.59 -22.97 29.43
CA ALA A 996 -12.87 -23.46 29.92
C ALA A 996 -13.44 -24.54 28.99
N THR A 997 -13.72 -25.71 29.58
CA THR A 997 -14.28 -26.86 28.86
C THR A 997 -15.76 -27.06 29.15
N ASN A 998 -16.57 -27.19 28.10
CA ASN A 998 -17.99 -27.51 28.19
C ASN A 998 -18.32 -28.70 27.29
N ASN A 999 -19.06 -29.69 27.82
CA ASN A 999 -19.42 -30.90 27.07
C ASN A 999 -20.93 -31.18 27.16
N ILE A 1000 -21.45 -31.86 26.15
CA ILE A 1000 -22.85 -32.31 26.11
C ILE A 1000 -23.07 -33.38 27.19
N GLN A 1001 -24.06 -33.17 28.06
CA GLN A 1001 -24.43 -34.12 29.10
C GLN A 1001 -25.38 -35.20 28.58
N GLY A 1002 -25.39 -36.36 29.24
CA GLY A 1002 -26.42 -37.39 29.00
C GLY A 1002 -26.17 -38.34 27.83
N THR A 1003 -25.02 -38.25 27.16
CA THR A 1003 -24.72 -39.04 25.94
C THR A 1003 -23.88 -40.30 26.19
N ASN A 1004 -23.34 -40.51 27.39
CA ASN A 1004 -22.51 -41.69 27.70
C ASN A 1004 -23.28 -43.00 27.57
N ASN A 1005 -24.55 -43.00 28.00
CA ASN A 1005 -25.44 -44.15 27.92
C ASN A 1005 -26.81 -43.64 27.49
N MET A 1006 -27.33 -44.18 26.39
CA MET A 1006 -28.63 -43.81 25.84
C MET A 1006 -29.42 -45.07 25.51
N ALA A 1007 -30.73 -45.03 25.71
CA ALA A 1007 -31.66 -46.03 25.23
C ALA A 1007 -32.34 -45.52 23.97
N GLU A 1008 -32.48 -46.37 22.96
CA GLU A 1008 -33.21 -46.09 21.73
C GLU A 1008 -34.36 -47.08 21.58
N ILE A 1009 -35.54 -46.56 21.22
CA ILE A 1009 -36.68 -47.36 20.77
C ILE A 1009 -36.94 -46.96 19.32
N LYS A 1010 -37.00 -47.94 18.41
CA LYS A 1010 -37.29 -47.75 16.99
C LYS A 1010 -38.52 -48.55 16.60
N LEU A 1011 -39.44 -47.93 15.86
CA LEU A 1011 -40.61 -48.58 15.27
C LEU A 1011 -40.63 -48.28 13.78
N GLY A 1012 -40.89 -49.28 12.96
CA GLY A 1012 -40.90 -49.09 11.52
C GLY A 1012 -41.65 -50.17 10.77
N PHE A 1013 -41.67 -49.99 9.46
CA PHE A 1013 -42.15 -50.97 8.51
C PHE A 1013 -41.29 -50.93 7.25
N GLU A 1014 -41.16 -52.07 6.59
CA GLU A 1014 -40.57 -52.16 5.26
C GLU A 1014 -41.38 -53.11 4.37
N GLY A 1015 -41.18 -53.05 3.05
CA GLY A 1015 -41.95 -53.89 2.14
C GLY A 1015 -41.71 -53.63 0.65
N TYR A 1016 -42.14 -54.61 -0.14
CA TYR A 1016 -42.04 -54.61 -1.60
C TYR A 1016 -43.34 -54.11 -2.20
N ILE A 1017 -43.24 -53.04 -3.01
CA ILE A 1017 -44.37 -52.52 -3.78
C ILE A 1017 -44.43 -53.16 -5.17
N LYS A 1018 -43.26 -53.53 -5.69
CA LYS A 1018 -43.05 -54.31 -6.91
C LYS A 1018 -41.81 -55.19 -6.71
N ALA A 1019 -41.63 -56.18 -7.59
CA ALA A 1019 -40.47 -57.08 -7.57
C ALA A 1019 -39.12 -56.33 -7.55
N ASN A 1020 -39.07 -55.14 -8.14
CA ASN A 1020 -37.86 -54.32 -8.25
C ASN A 1020 -37.87 -53.05 -7.38
N LEU A 1021 -38.86 -52.86 -6.50
CA LEU A 1021 -39.01 -51.65 -5.69
C LEU A 1021 -39.33 -51.95 -4.23
N HIS A 1022 -38.38 -51.64 -3.35
CA HIS A 1022 -38.46 -51.81 -1.90
C HIS A 1022 -38.53 -50.44 -1.20
N LEU A 1023 -39.40 -50.32 -0.20
CA LEU A 1023 -39.59 -49.11 0.61
C LEU A 1023 -39.50 -49.43 2.10
N TRP A 1024 -38.87 -48.55 2.87
CA TRP A 1024 -38.87 -48.64 4.34
C TRP A 1024 -39.06 -47.27 4.98
N SER A 1025 -39.62 -47.27 6.18
CA SER A 1025 -39.81 -46.08 6.99
C SER A 1025 -39.78 -46.43 8.48
N ASN A 1026 -39.17 -45.56 9.29
CA ASN A 1026 -39.13 -45.75 10.74
C ASN A 1026 -39.07 -44.42 11.51
N VAL A 1027 -39.48 -44.51 12.76
CA VAL A 1027 -39.33 -43.46 13.77
C VAL A 1027 -38.54 -44.03 14.94
N SER A 1028 -37.52 -43.32 15.40
CA SER A 1028 -36.78 -43.67 16.62
C SER A 1028 -36.73 -42.55 17.63
N GLN A 1029 -36.72 -42.94 18.90
CA GLN A 1029 -36.57 -42.04 20.04
C GLN A 1029 -35.36 -42.47 20.86
N LEU A 1030 -34.36 -41.61 20.95
CA LEU A 1030 -33.21 -41.75 21.83
C LEU A 1030 -33.44 -40.95 23.11
N ILE A 1031 -33.09 -41.55 24.25
CA ILE A 1031 -33.27 -40.99 25.59
C ILE A 1031 -31.99 -41.23 26.39
N GLY A 1032 -31.43 -40.16 26.96
CA GLY A 1032 -30.29 -40.21 27.87
C GLY A 1032 -30.60 -39.54 29.21
N SER A 1033 -29.60 -39.45 30.09
CA SER A 1033 -29.72 -38.69 31.34
C SER A 1033 -29.73 -37.17 31.08
N TYR A 1034 -30.02 -36.35 32.10
CA TYR A 1034 -30.03 -34.88 31.99
C TYR A 1034 -30.96 -34.31 30.91
N SER A 1035 -32.12 -34.95 30.69
CA SER A 1035 -33.11 -34.57 29.68
C SER A 1035 -32.59 -34.61 28.23
N GLN A 1036 -31.56 -35.41 27.97
CA GLN A 1036 -31.08 -35.69 26.61
C GLN A 1036 -32.14 -36.46 25.83
N ARG A 1037 -32.55 -35.92 24.68
CA ARG A 1037 -33.51 -36.59 23.80
C ARG A 1037 -33.27 -36.27 22.34
N GLU A 1038 -33.49 -37.26 21.50
CA GLU A 1038 -33.45 -37.10 20.04
C GLU A 1038 -34.55 -37.93 19.39
N THR A 1039 -35.28 -37.32 18.48
CA THR A 1039 -36.35 -37.95 17.70
C THR A 1039 -35.92 -37.98 16.25
N LEU A 1040 -35.97 -39.16 15.62
CA LEU A 1040 -35.55 -39.37 14.24
C LEU A 1040 -36.70 -39.95 13.43
N CYS A 1041 -36.89 -39.42 12.23
CA CYS A 1041 -37.76 -39.99 11.21
C CYS A 1041 -36.91 -40.32 9.98
N MET A 1042 -37.03 -41.54 9.48
CA MET A 1042 -36.31 -42.00 8.30
C MET A 1042 -37.29 -42.60 7.29
N ALA A 1043 -37.04 -42.33 6.02
CA ALA A 1043 -37.66 -43.03 4.91
C ALA A 1043 -36.61 -43.37 3.86
N GLY A 1044 -36.74 -44.52 3.22
CA GLY A 1044 -35.83 -44.93 2.16
C GLY A 1044 -36.50 -45.76 1.08
N ILE A 1045 -35.83 -45.78 -0.07
CA ILE A 1045 -36.26 -46.44 -1.30
C ILE A 1045 -35.07 -47.19 -1.87
N LYS A 1046 -35.28 -48.43 -2.31
CA LYS A 1046 -34.29 -49.25 -3.00
C LYS A 1046 -34.88 -49.78 -4.30
N TYR A 1047 -34.14 -49.63 -5.40
CA TYR A 1047 -34.50 -50.11 -6.73
C TYR A 1047 -33.48 -51.13 -7.21
N MET A 1048 -33.96 -52.24 -7.77
CA MET A 1048 -33.15 -53.37 -8.25
C MET A 1048 -33.26 -53.47 -9.78
N PHE A 1049 -32.15 -53.63 -10.49
CA PHE A 1049 -32.06 -53.49 -11.96
C PHE A 1049 -32.13 -54.79 -12.76
#